data_AF-A0AAD2J656-F1
#
_entry.id   AF-A0AAD2J656-F1
#
_cell.length_a   1.000
_cell.length_b   1.000
_cell.length_c   1.000
_cell.angle_alpha   90.00
_cell.angle_beta   90.00
_cell.angle_gamma   90.00
#
_symmetry.space_group_name_H-M   'P 1'
#
loop_
_entity.id
_entity.type
_entity.pdbx_description
1 polymer ?
#
loop_
_entity_poly.entity_id
_entity_poly.type
_entity_poly.pdbx_seq_one_letter_code
_entity_poly.pdbx_strand_id
1 'polypeptide(L)'
;MKNPENFSIRRRVFALGVLLLACALIGLVFFLRGYAQRAAEQAFDRLLAASALTIAGSVQIEDNNVTVEPPVSSLAMLSGGERVFYEARTSNGRLITGYDDLAPGMPLAQSATPVFAYLRYHDEPVRVATVGRLVSASQHAGWVTVRVAETLGSREALADEILGRTALPLVVVSLVALGLLWFGVQRAFAPLAVVERELRSRAPDDLAPLVTPVPQEVRRLVEALNAFMQRLSGVMGTLNTLVADAAHQVRTPLASLRAQAEVALEETDQQRLHARLERIHLNATHASQLINQLLMDATITHRLGKGSRTLVGVAETVNETRRRIGPLEAQRLRIEIAPEVRRARIAGDRVALREMLRNLVDNALRYAPDGPVDIQATPVAGFRVALTVSDRGPGVADDEKDAVQQRFTRGRAGETQPGSGLGLSIVRSVAAAHGGSLWLQDRPGGGLTARVILPLARSAPGRAAAACLGALCMAGLLLGSAPAEVRAADIAEVVTRYPAPQPTSRVLTIAGPTDTPVVAPLIQGFQSQRPDVTVVYREMGSRELYEAAVAGQLKDVDVLMSSASDLQIRLANDGYALSYSSPYAAKLPSWAIWRHEVYGFTFEPAVIVYNPKRYTEATVPRSRQDLLRLLERDAAKLRGRIGTYDIAASSVGYLLAEQDELVSSNFWGLANAMGQAGVRLSATSAEILDAIENDQIDIGYNILGSYALSRQAAGAPIGVVFPQDYVLVLARSVLIARTAPTPELGRALVDWLLSPAGQQVASSHAALGSIMEDTPGRWTSEAVLARSQGIVQPVVLSPALLVGLDQRRHSRFVQNWIRLVTDTPARP
;
A
#
# COMPACT_ATOMS: atom_id res chain seq x y z
N MET A 1 -5.49 49.45 -19.88
CA MET A 1 -6.26 48.34 -19.28
C MET A 1 -6.23 47.14 -20.21
N LYS A 2 -6.08 45.90 -19.71
CA LYS A 2 -6.21 44.67 -20.51
C LYS A 2 -7.54 43.98 -20.17
N ASN A 3 -8.27 43.51 -21.17
CA ASN A 3 -9.56 42.81 -20.98
C ASN A 3 -9.41 41.52 -20.15
N PRO A 4 -10.22 41.30 -19.10
CA PRO A 4 -10.22 40.05 -18.31
C PRO A 4 -11.07 38.92 -18.95
N GLU A 5 -11.22 38.92 -20.28
CA GLU A 5 -12.26 38.19 -21.04
C GLU A 5 -12.02 36.67 -21.25
N ASN A 6 -10.90 36.08 -20.82
CA ASN A 6 -10.49 34.73 -21.27
C ASN A 6 -10.12 33.71 -20.17
N PHE A 7 -10.62 33.87 -18.94
CA PHE A 7 -10.41 32.86 -17.88
C PHE A 7 -11.49 31.76 -17.91
N SER A 8 -11.13 30.55 -18.37
CA SER A 8 -12.02 29.38 -18.38
C SER A 8 -11.43 28.22 -17.58
N ILE A 9 -12.03 27.93 -16.42
CA ILE A 9 -11.65 26.79 -15.55
C ILE A 9 -11.74 25.48 -16.34
N ARG A 10 -12.79 25.30 -17.15
CA ARG A 10 -12.98 24.13 -18.02
C ARG A 10 -11.79 23.90 -18.97
N ARG A 11 -11.30 24.95 -19.64
CA ARG A 11 -10.11 24.86 -20.52
C ARG A 11 -8.85 24.53 -19.72
N ARG A 12 -8.68 25.10 -18.52
CA ARG A 12 -7.50 24.86 -17.66
C ARG A 12 -7.45 23.44 -17.11
N VAL A 13 -8.57 22.90 -16.63
CA VAL A 13 -8.67 21.51 -16.15
C VAL A 13 -8.43 20.53 -17.29
N PHE A 14 -9.02 20.77 -18.47
CA PHE A 14 -8.78 19.93 -19.64
C PHE A 14 -7.31 19.98 -20.08
N ALA A 15 -6.70 21.16 -20.20
CA ALA A 15 -5.30 21.31 -20.59
C ALA A 15 -4.33 20.65 -19.59
N LEU A 16 -4.60 20.75 -18.28
CA LEU A 16 -3.83 20.04 -17.25
C LEU A 16 -3.99 18.52 -17.36
N GLY A 17 -5.21 18.03 -17.61
CA GLY A 17 -5.46 16.61 -17.82
C GLY A 17 -4.76 16.06 -19.07
N VAL A 18 -4.76 16.82 -20.18
CA VAL A 18 -4.02 16.49 -21.41
C VAL A 18 -2.50 16.49 -21.16
N LEU A 19 -1.98 17.47 -20.41
CA LEU A 19 -0.56 17.51 -20.04
C LEU A 19 -0.16 16.30 -19.19
N LEU A 20 -0.97 15.95 -18.18
CA LEU A 20 -0.73 14.76 -17.35
C LEU A 20 -0.80 13.47 -18.17
N LEU A 21 -1.77 13.34 -19.08
CA LEU A 21 -1.89 12.21 -20.00
C LEU A 21 -0.66 12.11 -20.92
N ALA A 22 -0.16 13.24 -21.45
CA ALA A 22 1.04 13.29 -22.28
C ALA A 22 2.30 12.89 -21.50
N CYS A 23 2.49 13.40 -20.28
CA CYS A 23 3.60 13.00 -19.41
C CYS A 23 3.56 11.50 -19.06
N ALA A 24 2.37 10.96 -18.74
CA ALA A 24 2.18 9.54 -18.49
C ALA A 24 2.48 8.68 -19.73
N LEU A 25 2.03 9.12 -20.91
CA LEU A 25 2.29 8.46 -22.19
C LEU A 25 3.80 8.43 -22.51
N ILE A 26 4.50 9.55 -22.33
CA ILE A 26 5.96 9.63 -22.49
C ILE A 26 6.67 8.64 -21.55
N GLY A 27 6.30 8.63 -20.26
CA GLY A 27 6.85 7.70 -19.28
C GLY A 27 6.60 6.22 -19.65
N LEU A 28 5.41 5.91 -20.14
CA LEU A 28 5.05 4.55 -20.58
C LEU A 28 5.83 4.13 -21.84
N VAL A 29 6.08 5.04 -22.80
CA VAL A 29 6.92 4.76 -23.97
C VAL A 29 8.37 4.46 -23.55
N PHE A 30 8.95 5.24 -22.63
CA PHE A 30 10.29 4.94 -22.09
C PHE A 30 10.34 3.59 -21.36
N PHE A 31 9.32 3.28 -20.55
CA PHE A 31 9.22 1.99 -19.87
C PHE A 31 9.14 0.82 -20.86
N LEU A 32 8.28 0.92 -21.88
CA LEU A 32 8.12 -0.12 -22.91
C LEU A 32 9.41 -0.31 -23.72
N ARG A 33 10.14 0.77 -24.05
CA ARG A 33 11.45 0.68 -24.72
C ARG A 33 12.48 -0.07 -23.87
N GLY A 34 12.60 0.29 -22.60
CA GLY A 34 13.49 -0.42 -21.67
C GLY A 34 13.04 -1.84 -21.33
N TYR A 35 11.77 -2.19 -21.52
CA TYR A 35 11.28 -3.56 -21.42
C TYR A 35 11.64 -4.37 -22.68
N ALA A 36 11.35 -3.85 -23.86
CA ALA A 36 11.62 -4.49 -25.15
C ALA A 36 13.11 -4.81 -25.33
N GLN A 37 14.01 -3.85 -25.02
CA GLN A 37 15.45 -4.06 -25.07
C GLN A 37 15.90 -5.21 -24.15
N ARG A 38 15.51 -5.19 -22.86
CA ARG A 38 15.89 -6.25 -21.91
C ARG A 38 15.31 -7.62 -22.26
N ALA A 39 14.09 -7.66 -22.83
CA ALA A 39 13.49 -8.91 -23.30
C ALA A 39 14.27 -9.49 -24.49
N ALA A 40 14.70 -8.65 -25.43
CA ALA A 40 15.56 -9.07 -26.55
C ALA A 40 16.95 -9.50 -26.05
N GLU A 41 17.62 -8.73 -25.20
CA GLU A 41 18.91 -9.10 -24.59
C GLU A 41 18.85 -10.49 -23.94
N GLN A 42 17.85 -10.75 -23.10
CA GLN A 42 17.69 -12.05 -22.42
C GLN A 42 17.41 -13.20 -23.37
N ALA A 43 16.73 -12.96 -24.49
CA ALA A 43 16.46 -14.00 -25.49
C ALA A 43 17.73 -14.37 -26.27
N PHE A 44 18.46 -13.37 -26.78
CA PHE A 44 19.67 -13.60 -27.58
C PHE A 44 20.87 -14.04 -26.73
N ASP A 45 21.05 -13.52 -25.50
CA ASP A 45 22.12 -13.99 -24.62
C ASP A 45 21.98 -15.49 -24.26
N ARG A 46 20.75 -16.03 -24.21
CA ARG A 46 20.53 -17.48 -24.04
C ARG A 46 21.00 -18.28 -25.26
N LEU A 47 20.74 -17.80 -26.48
CA LEU A 47 21.21 -18.45 -27.71
C LEU A 47 22.75 -18.39 -27.79
N LEU A 48 23.33 -17.23 -27.47
CA LEU A 48 24.78 -17.01 -27.49
C LEU A 48 25.52 -17.88 -26.46
N ALA A 49 24.98 -18.03 -25.25
CA ALA A 49 25.50 -18.96 -24.25
C ALA A 49 25.35 -20.43 -24.68
N ALA A 50 24.22 -20.82 -25.28
CA ALA A 50 24.03 -22.18 -25.76
C ALA A 50 25.00 -22.53 -26.90
N SER A 51 25.27 -21.58 -27.79
CA SER A 51 26.32 -21.69 -28.82
C SER A 51 27.71 -21.87 -28.18
N ALA A 52 28.10 -20.97 -27.26
CA ALA A 52 29.39 -21.05 -26.58
C ALA A 52 29.58 -22.34 -25.77
N LEU A 53 28.55 -22.81 -25.07
CA LEU A 53 28.55 -24.09 -24.35
C LEU A 53 28.67 -25.29 -25.31
N THR A 54 28.02 -25.24 -26.48
CA THR A 54 28.12 -26.31 -27.49
C THR A 54 29.52 -26.39 -28.09
N ILE A 55 30.17 -25.26 -28.36
CA ILE A 55 31.59 -25.23 -28.79
C ILE A 55 32.50 -25.71 -27.65
N ALA A 56 32.28 -25.27 -26.41
CA ALA A 56 33.02 -25.75 -25.24
C ALA A 56 32.89 -27.27 -25.02
N GLY A 57 31.74 -27.86 -25.36
CA GLY A 57 31.55 -29.32 -25.35
C GLY A 57 32.29 -30.08 -26.45
N SER A 58 32.74 -29.41 -27.52
CA SER A 58 33.52 -30.00 -28.62
C SER A 58 35.04 -30.01 -28.41
N VAL A 59 35.51 -29.48 -27.28
CA VAL A 59 36.93 -29.48 -26.92
C VAL A 59 37.36 -30.90 -26.59
N GLN A 60 38.32 -31.42 -27.34
CA GLN A 60 38.89 -32.76 -27.16
C GLN A 60 40.42 -32.69 -26.95
N ILE A 61 41.01 -33.83 -26.60
CA ILE A 61 42.46 -33.98 -26.52
C ILE A 61 42.86 -35.10 -27.47
N GLU A 62 43.63 -34.77 -28.50
CA GLU A 62 44.12 -35.70 -29.51
C GLU A 62 45.63 -35.50 -29.65
N ASP A 63 46.40 -36.59 -29.63
CA ASP A 63 47.87 -36.59 -29.66
C ASP A 63 48.53 -35.58 -28.68
N ASN A 64 47.97 -35.49 -27.46
CA ASN A 64 48.40 -34.59 -26.38
C ASN A 64 48.25 -33.07 -26.69
N ASN A 65 47.60 -32.71 -27.80
CA ASN A 65 47.16 -31.37 -28.13
C ASN A 65 45.66 -31.18 -27.84
N VAL A 66 45.27 -29.94 -27.57
CA VAL A 66 43.85 -29.57 -27.42
C VAL A 66 43.30 -29.22 -28.80
N THR A 67 42.29 -29.97 -29.24
CA THR A 67 41.56 -29.72 -30.50
C THR A 67 40.14 -29.25 -30.18
N VAL A 68 39.58 -28.41 -31.04
CA VAL A 68 38.20 -27.92 -30.93
C VAL A 68 37.62 -27.86 -32.32
N GLU A 69 36.57 -28.65 -32.57
CA GLU A 69 35.81 -28.64 -33.82
C GLU A 69 34.38 -28.15 -33.54
N PRO A 70 34.12 -26.83 -33.69
CA PRO A 70 32.79 -26.24 -33.47
C PRO A 70 31.71 -26.99 -34.27
N PRO A 71 30.74 -27.64 -33.61
CA PRO A 71 29.68 -28.35 -34.31
C PRO A 71 28.84 -27.37 -35.12
N VAL A 72 28.44 -27.71 -36.35
CA VAL A 72 27.63 -26.82 -37.21
C VAL A 72 26.39 -26.30 -36.48
N SER A 73 25.80 -27.08 -35.58
CA SER A 73 24.67 -26.69 -34.74
C SER A 73 24.95 -25.49 -33.83
N SER A 74 26.15 -25.29 -33.29
CA SER A 74 26.43 -24.16 -32.39
C SER A 74 26.34 -22.82 -33.11
N LEU A 75 26.84 -22.75 -34.35
CA LEU A 75 26.77 -21.54 -35.18
C LEU A 75 25.41 -21.41 -35.87
N ALA A 76 24.78 -22.52 -36.26
CA ALA A 76 23.42 -22.52 -36.82
C ALA A 76 22.35 -22.03 -35.81
N MET A 77 22.54 -22.20 -34.51
CA MET A 77 21.66 -21.63 -33.47
C MET A 77 21.65 -20.09 -33.45
N LEU A 78 22.62 -19.44 -34.11
CA LEU A 78 22.77 -17.98 -34.21
C LEU A 78 22.48 -17.47 -35.63
N SER A 79 21.93 -18.30 -36.54
CA SER A 79 21.80 -17.96 -37.96
C SER A 79 20.63 -17.02 -38.30
N GLY A 80 20.44 -15.95 -37.52
CA GLY A 80 19.39 -14.94 -37.70
C GLY A 80 19.67 -13.90 -38.80
N GLY A 81 20.81 -14.01 -39.49
CA GLY A 81 21.33 -12.97 -40.40
C GLY A 81 22.44 -12.10 -39.77
N GLU A 82 22.75 -12.33 -38.49
CA GLU A 82 23.88 -11.70 -37.81
C GLU A 82 25.23 -12.20 -38.27
N ARG A 83 26.27 -11.40 -38.03
CA ARG A 83 27.66 -11.86 -38.11
C ARG A 83 28.02 -12.52 -36.79
N VAL A 84 28.51 -13.75 -36.89
CA VAL A 84 28.93 -14.56 -35.74
C VAL A 84 30.43 -14.78 -35.83
N PHE A 85 31.11 -14.50 -34.73
CA PHE A 85 32.55 -14.71 -34.58
C PHE A 85 32.78 -15.62 -33.37
N TYR A 86 33.84 -16.40 -33.37
CA TYR A 86 34.20 -17.24 -32.22
C TYR A 86 35.71 -17.37 -32.07
N GLU A 87 36.17 -17.68 -30.87
CA GLU A 87 37.53 -18.15 -30.65
C GLU A 87 37.55 -19.25 -29.59
N ALA A 88 38.55 -20.13 -29.67
CA ALA A 88 38.93 -21.03 -28.61
C ALA A 88 40.41 -20.84 -28.30
N ARG A 89 40.77 -20.59 -27.03
CA ARG A 89 42.15 -20.40 -26.55
C ARG A 89 42.49 -21.37 -25.43
N THR A 90 43.73 -21.82 -25.36
CA THR A 90 44.27 -22.56 -24.21
C THR A 90 44.45 -21.65 -22.98
N SER A 91 44.71 -22.25 -21.82
CA SER A 91 44.92 -21.57 -20.53
C SER A 91 46.06 -20.55 -20.51
N ASN A 92 47.00 -20.65 -21.46
CA ASN A 92 48.11 -19.70 -21.66
C ASN A 92 47.82 -18.64 -22.75
N GLY A 93 46.59 -18.55 -23.26
CA GLY A 93 46.16 -17.54 -24.25
C GLY A 93 46.47 -17.86 -25.72
N ARG A 94 47.17 -18.96 -26.02
CA ARG A 94 47.40 -19.40 -27.41
C ARG A 94 46.06 -19.78 -28.07
N LEU A 95 45.83 -19.30 -29.29
CA LEU A 95 44.66 -19.67 -30.09
C LEU A 95 44.71 -21.16 -30.49
N ILE A 96 43.56 -21.82 -30.45
CA ILE A 96 43.33 -23.16 -30.97
C ILE A 96 42.59 -23.09 -32.31
N THR A 97 41.50 -22.33 -32.37
CA THR A 97 40.65 -22.14 -33.57
C THR A 97 39.83 -20.85 -33.45
N GLY A 98 39.35 -20.32 -34.59
CA GLY A 98 38.54 -19.11 -34.67
C GLY A 98 39.35 -17.83 -34.96
N TYR A 99 38.83 -16.69 -34.51
CA TYR A 99 39.31 -15.35 -34.83
C TYR A 99 40.31 -14.84 -33.77
N ASP A 100 41.60 -14.71 -34.11
CA ASP A 100 42.66 -14.36 -33.15
C ASP A 100 42.57 -12.92 -32.59
N ASP A 101 41.87 -12.03 -33.28
CA ASP A 101 41.66 -10.64 -32.90
C ASP A 101 40.36 -10.42 -32.08
N LEU A 102 39.63 -11.49 -31.75
CA LEU A 102 38.38 -11.40 -31.00
C LEU A 102 38.64 -11.20 -29.49
N ALA A 103 38.34 -10.01 -29.00
CA ALA A 103 38.41 -9.64 -27.58
C ALA A 103 39.78 -9.86 -26.88
N PRO A 104 40.93 -9.48 -27.47
CA PRO A 104 42.27 -9.75 -26.92
C PRO A 104 42.52 -9.14 -25.53
N GLY A 105 41.79 -8.08 -25.16
CA GLY A 105 41.87 -7.45 -23.83
C GLY A 105 40.96 -8.05 -22.75
N MET A 106 40.13 -9.05 -23.07
CA MET A 106 39.28 -9.72 -22.06
C MET A 106 40.05 -10.82 -21.31
N PRO A 107 39.75 -11.06 -20.02
CA PRO A 107 40.36 -12.15 -19.27
C PRO A 107 39.97 -13.52 -19.83
N LEU A 108 40.85 -14.50 -19.69
CA LEU A 108 40.56 -15.91 -19.97
C LEU A 108 39.49 -16.44 -19.00
N ALA A 109 38.71 -17.41 -19.44
CA ALA A 109 37.67 -18.03 -18.63
C ALA A 109 38.26 -18.78 -17.43
N GLN A 110 37.56 -18.70 -16.29
CA GLN A 110 37.93 -19.37 -15.03
C GLN A 110 36.81 -20.28 -14.51
N SER A 111 35.73 -20.43 -15.26
CA SER A 111 34.53 -21.20 -14.91
C SER A 111 33.79 -21.66 -16.16
N ALA A 112 32.96 -22.69 -16.03
CA ALA A 112 32.05 -23.16 -17.09
C ALA A 112 30.78 -22.30 -17.23
N THR A 113 30.60 -21.28 -16.38
CA THR A 113 29.43 -20.38 -16.42
C THR A 113 29.59 -19.31 -17.50
N PRO A 114 28.63 -19.12 -18.42
CA PRO A 114 28.68 -18.05 -19.42
C PRO A 114 28.74 -16.65 -18.79
N VAL A 115 29.74 -15.86 -19.18
CA VAL A 115 29.89 -14.44 -18.83
C VAL A 115 29.68 -13.61 -20.09
N PHE A 116 28.84 -12.57 -20.02
CA PHE A 116 28.51 -11.74 -21.17
C PHE A 116 29.08 -10.33 -21.08
N ALA A 117 29.60 -9.82 -22.20
CA ALA A 117 30.12 -8.48 -22.31
C ALA A 117 29.75 -7.82 -23.65
N TYR A 118 29.75 -6.49 -23.67
CA TYR A 118 29.65 -5.69 -24.90
C TYR A 118 31.04 -5.20 -25.30
N LEU A 119 31.38 -5.29 -26.59
CA LEU A 119 32.60 -4.70 -27.15
C LEU A 119 32.35 -4.21 -28.59
N ARG A 120 33.33 -3.53 -29.19
CA ARG A 120 33.32 -3.21 -30.63
C ARG A 120 34.37 -4.05 -31.35
N TYR A 121 33.99 -4.64 -32.46
CA TYR A 121 34.82 -5.54 -33.28
C TYR A 121 34.52 -5.25 -34.76
N HIS A 122 35.54 -4.98 -35.56
CA HIS A 122 35.41 -4.44 -36.93
C HIS A 122 34.44 -3.26 -37.02
N ASP A 123 34.61 -2.28 -36.11
CA ASP A 123 33.75 -1.11 -35.86
C ASP A 123 32.28 -1.37 -35.46
N GLU A 124 31.78 -2.59 -35.59
CA GLU A 124 30.42 -2.97 -35.19
C GLU A 124 30.33 -3.28 -33.68
N PRO A 125 29.23 -2.91 -33.01
CA PRO A 125 28.98 -3.37 -31.65
C PRO A 125 28.61 -4.86 -31.68
N VAL A 126 29.23 -5.65 -30.79
CA VAL A 126 28.94 -7.08 -30.63
C VAL A 126 28.72 -7.42 -29.17
N ARG A 127 27.86 -8.42 -28.94
CA ARG A 127 27.70 -9.10 -27.66
C ARG A 127 28.58 -10.34 -27.67
N VAL A 128 29.35 -10.56 -26.62
CA VAL A 128 30.23 -11.74 -26.48
C VAL A 128 29.85 -12.55 -25.26
N ALA A 129 29.63 -13.85 -25.44
CA ALA A 129 29.58 -14.83 -24.36
C ALA A 129 30.95 -15.53 -24.24
N THR A 130 31.51 -15.57 -23.03
CA THR A 130 32.74 -16.29 -22.69
C THR A 130 32.40 -17.46 -21.78
N VAL A 131 32.90 -18.65 -22.11
CA VAL A 131 32.69 -19.92 -21.40
C VAL A 131 34.03 -20.64 -21.25
N GLY A 132 34.29 -21.22 -20.08
CA GLY A 132 35.45 -22.08 -19.85
C GLY A 132 35.12 -23.56 -20.01
N ARG A 133 36.07 -24.32 -20.56
CA ARG A 133 36.08 -25.78 -20.53
C ARG A 133 37.36 -26.25 -19.84
N LEU A 134 37.26 -27.00 -18.75
CA LEU A 134 38.47 -27.54 -18.11
C LEU A 134 39.03 -28.69 -18.94
N VAL A 135 40.36 -28.73 -19.06
CA VAL A 135 41.14 -29.78 -19.71
C VAL A 135 42.29 -30.18 -18.78
N SER A 136 42.60 -31.48 -18.66
CA SER A 136 43.53 -32.01 -17.64
C SER A 136 44.67 -32.88 -18.18
N ALA A 137 45.11 -32.68 -19.43
CA ALA A 137 46.31 -33.35 -19.96
C ALA A 137 47.62 -32.74 -19.41
N SER A 138 48.64 -33.59 -19.23
CA SER A 138 49.90 -33.33 -18.51
C SER A 138 50.75 -32.13 -18.95
N GLN A 139 50.48 -31.52 -20.10
CA GLN A 139 51.19 -30.33 -20.60
C GLN A 139 50.25 -29.14 -20.91
N HIS A 140 48.93 -29.35 -20.83
CA HIS A 140 47.91 -28.39 -21.25
C HIS A 140 46.78 -28.25 -20.21
N ALA A 141 47.07 -28.57 -18.94
CA ALA A 141 46.10 -28.48 -17.85
C ALA A 141 45.61 -27.04 -17.64
N GLY A 142 44.29 -26.86 -17.52
CA GLY A 142 43.65 -25.58 -17.24
C GLY A 142 42.40 -25.32 -18.09
N TRP A 143 41.90 -24.09 -18.02
CA TRP A 143 40.71 -23.66 -18.73
C TRP A 143 41.00 -23.33 -20.20
N VAL A 144 40.34 -24.04 -21.11
CA VAL A 144 40.15 -23.61 -22.49
C VAL A 144 39.04 -22.57 -22.50
N THR A 145 39.37 -21.37 -22.98
CA THR A 145 38.43 -20.25 -23.09
C THR A 145 37.76 -20.31 -24.46
N VAL A 146 36.45 -20.49 -24.49
CA VAL A 146 35.63 -20.35 -25.69
C VAL A 146 34.89 -19.02 -25.62
N ARG A 147 34.99 -18.22 -26.67
CA ARG A 147 34.19 -17.01 -26.85
C ARG A 147 33.34 -17.13 -28.09
N VAL A 148 32.10 -16.67 -28.02
CA VAL A 148 31.22 -16.50 -29.18
C VAL A 148 30.65 -15.09 -29.14
N ALA A 149 30.77 -14.39 -30.26
CA ALA A 149 30.33 -13.03 -30.45
C ALA A 149 29.28 -12.94 -31.56
N GLU A 150 28.29 -12.07 -31.38
CA GLU A 150 27.21 -11.82 -32.33
C GLU A 150 26.98 -10.30 -32.44
N THR A 151 26.71 -9.80 -33.65
CA THR A 151 26.26 -8.41 -33.86
C THR A 151 24.90 -8.13 -33.20
N LEU A 152 24.54 -6.85 -33.04
CA LEU A 152 23.32 -6.46 -32.31
C LEU A 152 22.07 -6.28 -33.20
N GLY A 153 22.13 -6.55 -34.51
CA GLY A 153 21.08 -6.18 -35.46
C GLY A 153 19.73 -6.84 -35.17
N SER A 154 19.71 -8.15 -35.07
CA SER A 154 18.50 -8.96 -34.86
C SER A 154 17.85 -8.72 -33.50
N ARG A 155 18.65 -8.41 -32.45
CA ARG A 155 18.12 -8.07 -31.13
C ARG A 155 17.55 -6.64 -31.08
N GLU A 156 18.14 -5.69 -31.80
CA GLU A 156 17.57 -4.35 -31.98
C GLU A 156 16.29 -4.40 -32.82
N ALA A 157 16.28 -5.16 -33.92
CA ALA A 157 15.10 -5.37 -34.76
C ALA A 157 13.94 -6.02 -33.98
N LEU A 158 14.21 -7.00 -33.11
CA LEU A 158 13.19 -7.59 -32.23
C LEU A 158 12.64 -6.57 -31.21
N ALA A 159 13.50 -5.74 -30.62
CA ALA A 159 13.07 -4.69 -29.69
C ALA A 159 12.19 -3.64 -30.39
N ASP A 160 12.56 -3.23 -31.60
CA ASP A 160 11.77 -2.32 -32.44
C ASP A 160 10.46 -2.95 -32.94
N GLU A 161 10.44 -4.25 -33.24
CA GLU A 161 9.19 -4.97 -33.57
C GLU A 161 8.21 -4.99 -32.38
N ILE A 162 8.70 -5.29 -31.17
CA ILE A 162 7.90 -5.26 -29.93
C ILE A 162 7.30 -3.86 -29.74
N LEU A 163 8.08 -2.81 -29.97
CA LEU A 163 7.62 -1.42 -29.87
C LEU A 163 6.59 -1.07 -30.95
N GLY A 164 6.84 -1.43 -32.21
CA GLY A 164 5.93 -1.21 -33.32
C GLY A 164 4.57 -1.89 -33.12
N ARG A 165 4.57 -3.16 -32.69
CA ARG A 165 3.33 -3.92 -32.36
C ARG A 165 2.57 -3.31 -31.16
N THR A 166 3.26 -2.67 -30.22
CA THR A 166 2.65 -2.05 -29.03
C THR A 166 2.10 -0.64 -29.29
N ALA A 167 2.58 0.05 -30.33
CA ALA A 167 2.22 1.44 -30.62
C ALA A 167 0.72 1.64 -30.94
N LEU A 168 0.10 0.77 -31.73
CA LEU A 168 -1.31 0.92 -32.11
C LEU A 168 -2.27 0.77 -30.91
N PRO A 169 -2.20 -0.28 -30.07
CA PRO A 169 -2.98 -0.37 -28.84
C PRO A 169 -2.81 0.85 -27.92
N LEU A 170 -1.57 1.37 -27.80
CA LEU A 170 -1.26 2.53 -26.98
C LEU A 170 -1.93 3.81 -27.50
N VAL A 171 -1.95 4.03 -28.81
CA VAL A 171 -2.68 5.15 -29.44
C VAL A 171 -4.19 5.01 -29.20
N VAL A 172 -4.76 3.82 -29.38
CA VAL A 172 -6.19 3.56 -29.16
C VAL A 172 -6.58 3.85 -27.70
N VAL A 173 -5.84 3.33 -26.72
CA VAL A 173 -6.10 3.59 -25.29
C VAL A 173 -5.95 5.08 -24.96
N SER A 174 -4.96 5.76 -25.57
CA SER A 174 -4.74 7.21 -25.37
C SER A 174 -5.89 8.06 -25.93
N LEU A 175 -6.44 7.69 -27.10
CA LEU A 175 -7.63 8.34 -27.68
C LEU A 175 -8.88 8.11 -26.84
N VAL A 176 -9.08 6.89 -26.32
CA VAL A 176 -10.17 6.58 -25.37
C VAL A 176 -10.02 7.40 -24.09
N ALA A 177 -8.83 7.47 -23.50
CA ALA A 177 -8.55 8.26 -22.30
C ALA A 177 -8.80 9.76 -22.53
N LEU A 178 -8.40 10.31 -23.67
CA LEU A 178 -8.69 11.69 -24.07
C LEU A 178 -10.19 11.94 -24.24
N GLY A 179 -10.92 11.00 -24.85
CA GLY A 179 -12.38 11.05 -25.00
C GLY A 179 -13.11 11.02 -23.65
N LEU A 180 -12.69 10.15 -22.74
CA LEU A 180 -13.22 10.07 -21.36
C LEU A 180 -12.89 11.33 -20.55
N LEU A 181 -11.69 11.89 -20.68
CA LEU A 181 -11.30 13.17 -20.07
C LEU A 181 -12.20 14.31 -20.56
N TRP A 182 -12.38 14.42 -21.89
CA TRP A 182 -13.25 15.42 -22.52
C TRP A 182 -14.70 15.29 -22.04
N PHE A 183 -15.26 14.08 -22.08
CA PHE A 183 -16.62 13.80 -21.62
C PHE A 183 -16.81 14.09 -20.13
N GLY A 184 -15.87 13.64 -19.27
CA GLY A 184 -15.89 13.88 -17.84
C GLY A 184 -15.85 15.37 -17.49
N VAL A 185 -14.96 16.14 -18.13
CA VAL A 185 -14.88 17.59 -17.96
C VAL A 185 -16.16 18.28 -18.46
N GLN A 186 -16.74 17.89 -19.60
CA GLN A 186 -18.01 18.46 -20.05
C GLN A 186 -19.14 18.18 -19.04
N ARG A 187 -19.27 16.94 -18.58
CA ARG A 187 -20.33 16.51 -17.65
C ARG A 187 -20.20 17.17 -16.28
N ALA A 188 -18.99 17.31 -15.74
CA ALA A 188 -18.73 17.93 -14.45
C ALA A 188 -19.14 19.42 -14.40
N PHE A 189 -18.90 20.18 -15.48
CA PHE A 189 -19.24 21.61 -15.55
C PHE A 189 -20.66 21.89 -16.11
N ALA A 190 -21.39 20.88 -16.59
CA ALA A 190 -22.73 21.06 -17.15
C ALA A 190 -23.77 21.69 -16.20
N PRO A 191 -23.84 21.36 -14.89
CA PRO A 191 -24.82 21.98 -13.98
C PRO A 191 -24.64 23.49 -13.80
N LEU A 192 -23.41 24.00 -13.86
CA LEU A 192 -23.14 25.44 -13.76
C LEU A 192 -23.76 26.21 -14.94
N ALA A 193 -23.70 25.63 -16.14
CA ALA A 193 -24.33 26.21 -17.33
C ALA A 193 -25.87 26.12 -17.32
N VAL A 194 -26.48 25.34 -16.42
CA VAL A 194 -27.93 25.37 -16.17
C VAL A 194 -28.27 26.55 -15.27
N VAL A 195 -27.57 26.68 -14.14
CA VAL A 195 -27.76 27.80 -13.18
C VAL A 195 -27.49 29.17 -13.83
N GLU A 196 -26.44 29.29 -14.65
CA GLU A 196 -26.14 30.51 -15.42
C GLU A 196 -27.31 30.92 -16.34
N ARG A 197 -27.95 29.94 -17.01
CA ARG A 197 -29.10 30.21 -17.89
C ARG A 197 -30.33 30.61 -17.10
N GLU A 198 -30.66 29.90 -16.03
CA GLU A 198 -31.83 30.22 -15.19
C GLU A 198 -31.72 31.63 -14.61
N LEU A 199 -30.55 32.03 -14.12
CA LEU A 199 -30.30 33.38 -13.61
C LEU A 199 -30.38 34.46 -14.69
N ARG A 200 -29.90 34.20 -15.92
CA ARG A 200 -30.02 35.16 -17.04
C ARG A 200 -31.45 35.31 -17.58
N SER A 201 -32.31 34.31 -17.40
CA SER A 201 -33.68 34.32 -17.94
C SER A 201 -34.74 34.94 -17.02
N ARG A 202 -34.40 35.30 -15.78
CA ARG A 202 -35.35 35.80 -14.79
C ARG A 202 -35.64 37.29 -14.95
N ALA A 203 -36.87 37.68 -14.63
CA ALA A 203 -37.26 39.09 -14.59
C ALA A 203 -36.60 39.80 -13.38
N PRO A 204 -36.37 41.13 -13.43
CA PRO A 204 -35.73 41.87 -12.33
C PRO A 204 -36.42 41.73 -10.96
N ASP A 205 -37.74 41.53 -10.96
CA ASP A 205 -38.57 41.42 -9.76
C ASP A 205 -38.82 39.95 -9.32
N ASP A 206 -38.32 38.96 -10.08
CA ASP A 206 -38.49 37.54 -9.78
C ASP A 206 -37.47 37.05 -8.73
N LEU A 207 -37.88 37.14 -7.47
CA LEU A 207 -37.11 36.74 -6.29
C LEU A 207 -37.39 35.29 -5.83
N ALA A 208 -37.96 34.43 -6.68
CA ALA A 208 -38.15 33.02 -6.36
C ALA A 208 -36.81 32.29 -6.07
N PRO A 209 -36.77 31.22 -5.27
CA PRO A 209 -35.56 30.41 -5.12
C PRO A 209 -35.18 29.70 -6.43
N LEU A 210 -33.89 29.43 -6.63
CA LEU A 210 -33.39 28.44 -7.59
C LEU A 210 -33.74 27.03 -7.08
N VAL A 211 -34.35 26.21 -7.94
CA VAL A 211 -34.81 24.85 -7.59
C VAL A 211 -34.00 23.75 -8.30
N THR A 212 -33.14 24.10 -9.27
CA THR A 212 -32.34 23.12 -10.02
C THR A 212 -31.41 22.31 -9.11
N PRO A 213 -31.37 20.96 -9.24
CA PRO A 213 -30.45 20.14 -8.47
C PRO A 213 -29.00 20.39 -8.91
N VAL A 214 -28.16 20.80 -7.96
CA VAL A 214 -26.74 21.10 -8.17
C VAL A 214 -25.81 20.15 -7.40
N PRO A 215 -24.59 19.90 -7.92
CA PRO A 215 -23.58 19.09 -7.23
C PRO A 215 -23.12 19.73 -5.92
N GLN A 216 -22.49 18.94 -5.04
CA GLN A 216 -22.22 19.34 -3.65
C GLN A 216 -21.32 20.58 -3.55
N GLU A 217 -20.38 20.71 -4.48
CA GLU A 217 -19.41 21.79 -4.62
C GLU A 217 -20.08 23.15 -4.88
N VAL A 218 -21.23 23.16 -5.57
CA VAL A 218 -21.97 24.36 -5.95
C VAL A 218 -23.18 24.61 -5.04
N ARG A 219 -23.63 23.60 -4.30
CA ARG A 219 -24.81 23.66 -3.42
C ARG A 219 -24.78 24.84 -2.44
N ARG A 220 -23.66 25.06 -1.74
CA ARG A 220 -23.51 26.17 -0.78
C ARG A 220 -23.67 27.54 -1.42
N LEU A 221 -23.28 27.70 -2.68
CA LEU A 221 -23.45 28.95 -3.43
C LEU A 221 -24.93 29.19 -3.78
N VAL A 222 -25.64 28.16 -4.20
CA VAL A 222 -27.09 28.23 -4.48
C VAL A 222 -27.89 28.48 -3.20
N GLU A 223 -27.56 27.82 -2.09
CA GLU A 223 -28.17 28.06 -0.78
C GLU A 223 -27.97 29.51 -0.32
N ALA A 224 -26.75 30.05 -0.44
CA ALA A 224 -26.44 31.44 -0.10
C ALA A 224 -27.21 32.44 -0.98
N LEU A 225 -27.35 32.15 -2.29
CA LEU A 225 -28.10 32.99 -3.23
C LEU A 225 -29.61 32.95 -2.95
N ASN A 226 -30.19 31.77 -2.71
CA ASN A 226 -31.60 31.62 -2.33
C ASN A 226 -31.91 32.37 -1.02
N ALA A 227 -31.04 32.26 -0.01
CA ALA A 227 -31.17 33.01 1.24
C ALA A 227 -31.02 34.53 1.03
N PHE A 228 -30.26 34.99 0.04
CA PHE A 228 -30.21 36.41 -0.34
C PHE A 228 -31.52 36.87 -0.99
N MET A 229 -32.03 36.14 -1.98
CA MET A 229 -33.28 36.45 -2.68
C MET A 229 -34.49 36.53 -1.72
N GLN A 230 -34.59 35.57 -0.79
CA GLN A 230 -35.63 35.58 0.25
C GLN A 230 -35.55 36.81 1.17
N ARG A 231 -34.35 37.21 1.59
CA ARG A 231 -34.16 38.43 2.41
C ARG A 231 -34.53 39.69 1.64
N LEU A 232 -34.17 39.77 0.36
CA LEU A 232 -34.53 40.91 -0.50
C LEU A 232 -36.04 41.01 -0.70
N SER A 233 -36.73 39.89 -0.93
CA SER A 233 -38.19 39.83 -1.07
C SER A 233 -38.91 40.31 0.21
N GLY A 234 -38.47 39.87 1.39
CA GLY A 234 -39.02 40.34 2.67
C GLY A 234 -38.83 41.83 2.92
N VAL A 235 -37.68 42.40 2.53
CA VAL A 235 -37.43 43.85 2.62
C VAL A 235 -38.36 44.63 1.68
N MET A 236 -38.51 44.20 0.42
CA MET A 236 -39.39 44.85 -0.55
C MET A 236 -40.87 44.81 -0.13
N GLY A 237 -41.36 43.67 0.37
CA GLY A 237 -42.74 43.55 0.87
C GLY A 237 -43.03 44.47 2.05
N THR A 238 -42.08 44.60 2.98
CA THR A 238 -42.19 45.53 4.12
C THR A 238 -42.24 46.98 3.67
N LEU A 239 -41.39 47.37 2.70
CA LEU A 239 -41.35 48.72 2.16
C LEU A 239 -42.68 49.11 1.51
N ASN A 240 -43.22 48.24 0.65
CA ASN A 240 -44.46 48.50 -0.08
C ASN A 240 -45.66 48.73 0.85
N THR A 241 -45.79 47.93 1.92
CA THR A 241 -46.87 48.07 2.91
C THR A 241 -46.77 49.39 3.67
N LEU A 242 -45.57 49.75 4.15
CA LEU A 242 -45.34 51.00 4.88
C LEU A 242 -45.61 52.25 4.02
N VAL A 243 -45.22 52.21 2.74
CA VAL A 243 -45.47 53.33 1.80
C VAL A 243 -46.97 53.48 1.53
N ALA A 244 -47.71 52.38 1.37
CA ALA A 244 -49.16 52.42 1.16
C ALA A 244 -49.91 53.00 2.37
N ASP A 245 -49.64 52.51 3.58
CA ASP A 245 -50.31 52.94 4.80
C ASP A 245 -50.02 54.43 5.11
N ALA A 246 -48.74 54.85 5.01
CA ALA A 246 -48.35 56.23 5.25
C ALA A 246 -49.01 57.21 4.26
N ALA A 247 -49.05 56.85 2.97
CA ALA A 247 -49.71 57.66 1.95
C ALA A 247 -51.21 57.83 2.23
N HIS A 248 -51.89 56.78 2.68
CA HIS A 248 -53.33 56.85 2.95
C HIS A 248 -53.65 57.70 4.18
N GLN A 249 -52.86 57.63 5.24
CA GLN A 249 -53.12 58.38 6.47
C GLN A 249 -52.74 59.86 6.40
N VAL A 250 -51.76 60.25 5.57
CA VAL A 250 -51.42 61.66 5.34
C VAL A 250 -52.46 62.38 4.46
N ARG A 251 -53.12 61.65 3.54
CA ARG A 251 -54.07 62.21 2.57
C ARG A 251 -55.33 62.80 3.23
N THR A 252 -55.88 62.11 4.23
CA THR A 252 -57.14 62.49 4.91
C THR A 252 -57.07 63.84 5.66
N PRO A 253 -56.09 64.09 6.56
CA PRO A 253 -56.00 65.39 7.24
C PRO A 253 -55.63 66.53 6.29
N LEU A 254 -54.81 66.28 5.25
CA LEU A 254 -54.50 67.30 4.24
C LEU A 254 -55.72 67.69 3.40
N ALA A 255 -56.57 66.72 3.02
CA ALA A 255 -57.82 67.02 2.33
C ALA A 255 -58.78 67.86 3.19
N SER A 256 -58.90 67.54 4.49
CA SER A 256 -59.71 68.31 5.45
C SER A 256 -59.16 69.73 5.66
N LEU A 257 -57.84 69.88 5.79
CA LEU A 257 -57.18 71.18 5.87
C LEU A 257 -57.44 72.04 4.63
N ARG A 258 -57.32 71.45 3.44
CA ARG A 258 -57.55 72.16 2.18
C ARG A 258 -58.99 72.65 2.06
N ALA A 259 -59.97 71.79 2.38
CA ALA A 259 -61.38 72.17 2.37
C ALA A 259 -61.72 73.27 3.38
N GLN A 260 -61.16 73.24 4.60
CA GLN A 260 -61.37 74.32 5.58
C GLN A 260 -60.70 75.63 5.14
N ALA A 261 -59.53 75.57 4.49
CA ALA A 261 -58.85 76.75 3.95
C ALA A 261 -59.60 77.36 2.74
N GLU A 262 -60.10 76.53 1.81
CA GLU A 262 -60.95 76.95 0.69
C GLU A 262 -62.18 77.73 1.23
N VAL A 263 -62.91 77.17 2.20
CA VAL A 263 -64.10 77.84 2.79
C VAL A 263 -63.72 79.08 3.62
N ALA A 264 -62.52 79.16 4.19
CA ALA A 264 -62.06 80.35 4.91
C ALA A 264 -61.67 81.51 3.97
N LEU A 265 -61.23 81.23 2.75
CA LEU A 265 -60.92 82.26 1.75
C LEU A 265 -62.17 83.00 1.22
N GLU A 266 -63.34 82.37 1.32
CA GLU A 266 -64.63 82.93 0.88
C GLU A 266 -65.45 83.57 2.02
N GLU A 267 -65.00 83.49 3.28
CA GLU A 267 -65.74 83.96 4.46
C GLU A 267 -65.51 85.46 4.73
N THR A 268 -66.54 86.28 4.51
CA THR A 268 -66.49 87.74 4.72
C THR A 268 -66.76 88.20 6.17
N ASP A 269 -67.27 87.32 7.03
CA ASP A 269 -67.54 87.62 8.45
C ASP A 269 -66.25 87.44 9.29
N GLN A 270 -65.73 88.52 9.86
CA GLN A 270 -64.47 88.53 10.60
C GLN A 270 -64.47 87.58 11.83
N GLN A 271 -65.61 87.39 12.51
CA GLN A 271 -65.68 86.50 13.66
C GLN A 271 -65.68 85.03 13.22
N ARG A 272 -66.40 84.70 12.14
CA ARG A 272 -66.39 83.34 11.56
C ARG A 272 -65.05 83.00 10.95
N LEU A 273 -64.41 83.97 10.26
CA LEU A 273 -63.07 83.81 9.71
C LEU A 273 -62.06 83.49 10.82
N HIS A 274 -62.11 84.18 11.96
CA HIS A 274 -61.24 83.87 13.10
C HIS A 274 -61.47 82.45 13.64
N ALA A 275 -62.72 82.05 13.85
CA ALA A 275 -63.07 80.69 14.29
C ALA A 275 -62.68 79.59 13.27
N ARG A 276 -62.68 79.90 11.96
CA ARG A 276 -62.16 78.99 10.92
C ARG A 276 -60.63 78.92 10.91
N LEU A 277 -59.94 80.04 11.10
CA LEU A 277 -58.49 80.09 11.23
C LEU A 277 -58.01 79.31 12.47
N GLU A 278 -58.71 79.39 13.59
CA GLU A 278 -58.48 78.54 14.76
C GLU A 278 -58.66 77.05 14.43
N ARG A 279 -59.72 76.67 13.69
CA ARG A 279 -59.92 75.28 13.23
C ARG A 279 -58.84 74.79 12.26
N ILE A 280 -58.37 75.64 11.36
CA ILE A 280 -57.25 75.35 10.45
C ILE A 280 -55.97 75.16 11.27
N HIS A 281 -55.69 76.03 12.23
CA HIS A 281 -54.52 75.94 13.10
C HIS A 281 -54.55 74.67 13.97
N LEU A 282 -55.71 74.32 14.54
CA LEU A 282 -55.94 73.07 15.27
C LEU A 282 -55.74 71.84 14.37
N ASN A 283 -56.32 71.82 13.17
CA ASN A 283 -56.14 70.73 12.22
C ASN A 283 -54.69 70.60 11.72
N ALA A 284 -53.97 71.70 11.53
CA ALA A 284 -52.56 71.69 11.15
C ALA A 284 -51.68 71.17 12.30
N THR A 285 -52.02 71.56 13.53
CA THR A 285 -51.37 71.06 14.75
C THR A 285 -51.63 69.56 14.92
N HIS A 286 -52.86 69.09 14.72
CA HIS A 286 -53.20 67.67 14.73
C HIS A 286 -52.50 66.88 13.61
N ALA A 287 -52.43 67.42 12.39
CA ALA A 287 -51.72 66.78 11.28
C ALA A 287 -50.21 66.66 11.56
N SER A 288 -49.59 67.72 12.09
CA SER A 288 -48.18 67.72 12.52
C SER A 288 -47.93 66.72 13.65
N GLN A 289 -48.83 66.64 14.63
CA GLN A 289 -48.75 65.64 15.70
C GLN A 289 -48.90 64.20 15.15
N LEU A 290 -49.81 63.98 14.20
CA LEU A 290 -50.02 62.67 13.55
C LEU A 290 -48.77 62.25 12.75
N ILE A 291 -48.17 63.16 11.97
CA ILE A 291 -46.93 62.92 11.22
C ILE A 291 -45.78 62.57 12.17
N ASN A 292 -45.59 63.35 13.24
CA ASN A 292 -44.55 63.06 14.24
C ASN A 292 -44.78 61.71 14.94
N GLN A 293 -46.03 61.32 15.19
CA GLN A 293 -46.37 60.03 15.79
C GLN A 293 -46.20 58.85 14.82
N LEU A 294 -46.52 59.01 13.54
CA LEU A 294 -46.25 58.01 12.50
C LEU A 294 -44.75 57.81 12.26
N LEU A 295 -43.96 58.90 12.27
CA LEU A 295 -42.50 58.83 12.24
C LEU A 295 -41.95 58.13 13.50
N MET A 296 -42.54 58.36 14.67
CA MET A 296 -42.19 57.64 15.90
C MET A 296 -42.53 56.15 15.81
N ASP A 297 -43.71 55.77 15.32
CA ASP A 297 -44.15 54.38 15.16
C ASP A 297 -43.29 53.63 14.12
N ALA A 298 -42.97 54.26 12.99
CA ALA A 298 -42.04 53.72 12.00
C ALA A 298 -40.62 53.55 12.58
N THR A 299 -40.14 54.52 13.37
CA THR A 299 -38.82 54.46 14.03
C THR A 299 -38.77 53.35 15.09
N ILE A 300 -39.82 53.20 15.90
CA ILE A 300 -39.93 52.16 16.93
C ILE A 300 -40.05 50.79 16.26
N THR A 301 -40.92 50.64 15.25
CA THR A 301 -41.09 49.38 14.50
C THR A 301 -39.78 48.96 13.80
N HIS A 302 -39.07 49.89 13.17
CA HIS A 302 -37.77 49.61 12.55
C HIS A 302 -36.69 49.22 13.58
N ARG A 303 -36.69 49.84 14.78
CA ARG A 303 -35.81 49.45 15.88
C ARG A 303 -36.11 48.05 16.42
N LEU A 304 -37.39 47.75 16.66
CA LEU A 304 -37.83 46.44 17.13
C LEU A 304 -37.48 45.33 16.10
N GLY A 305 -37.62 45.61 14.80
CA GLY A 305 -37.24 44.70 13.72
C GLY A 305 -35.73 44.45 13.58
N LYS A 306 -34.87 45.36 14.05
CA LYS A 306 -33.40 45.21 14.03
C LYS A 306 -32.83 44.32 15.14
N GLY A 307 -33.66 43.81 16.07
CA GLY A 307 -33.29 42.75 17.02
C GLY A 307 -32.29 43.13 18.12
N SER A 308 -31.88 44.40 18.24
CA SER A 308 -30.93 44.84 19.26
C SER A 308 -31.60 44.90 20.65
N ARG A 309 -31.40 43.87 21.46
CA ARG A 309 -31.85 43.80 22.87
C ARG A 309 -30.67 43.99 23.81
N THR A 310 -30.77 45.00 24.67
CA THR A 310 -29.77 45.37 25.70
C THR A 310 -30.33 45.16 27.10
N LEU A 311 -29.48 45.04 28.13
CA LEU A 311 -29.95 44.87 29.51
C LEU A 311 -30.33 46.22 30.14
N VAL A 312 -31.62 46.57 30.06
CA VAL A 312 -32.18 47.85 30.54
C VAL A 312 -32.60 47.74 32.00
N GLY A 313 -32.20 48.71 32.84
CA GLY A 313 -32.57 48.73 34.26
C GLY A 313 -34.02 49.16 34.48
N VAL A 314 -34.75 48.41 35.30
CA VAL A 314 -36.13 48.74 35.73
C VAL A 314 -36.13 50.12 36.42
N ALA A 315 -35.31 50.30 37.44
CA ALA A 315 -35.23 51.55 38.18
C ALA A 315 -34.62 52.70 37.37
N GLU A 316 -33.71 52.43 36.43
CA GLU A 316 -33.14 53.43 35.54
C GLU A 316 -34.21 54.01 34.61
N THR A 317 -35.05 53.15 34.03
CA THR A 317 -36.13 53.54 33.10
C THR A 317 -37.17 54.42 33.79
N VAL A 318 -37.62 54.03 34.99
CA VAL A 318 -38.58 54.81 35.80
C VAL A 318 -38.03 56.20 36.16
N ASN A 319 -36.77 56.28 36.58
CA ASN A 319 -36.12 57.55 36.91
C ASN A 319 -35.82 58.41 35.67
N GLU A 320 -35.54 57.81 34.50
CA GLU A 320 -35.42 58.54 33.23
C GLU A 320 -36.72 59.18 32.78
N THR A 321 -37.86 58.50 32.92
CA THR A 321 -39.17 59.05 32.60
C THR A 321 -39.50 60.24 33.50
N ARG A 322 -39.29 60.13 34.83
CA ARG A 322 -39.50 61.26 35.76
C ARG A 322 -38.70 62.51 35.38
N ARG A 323 -37.44 62.36 34.96
CA ARG A 323 -36.56 63.50 34.59
C ARG A 323 -36.96 64.23 33.30
N ARG A 324 -37.88 63.66 32.50
CA ARG A 324 -38.28 64.21 31.19
C ARG A 324 -39.69 64.83 31.20
N ILE A 325 -40.37 64.80 32.33
CA ILE A 325 -41.69 65.41 32.57
C ILE A 325 -41.48 66.79 33.22
N GLY A 326 -42.41 67.72 33.02
CA GLY A 326 -42.27 69.11 33.51
C GLY A 326 -42.12 69.18 35.04
N PRO A 327 -41.37 70.15 35.59
CA PRO A 327 -41.07 70.20 37.04
C PRO A 327 -42.30 70.38 37.94
N LEU A 328 -43.42 70.88 37.41
CA LEU A 328 -44.71 70.95 38.12
C LEU A 328 -45.43 69.58 38.12
N GLU A 329 -45.48 68.92 36.97
CA GLU A 329 -46.10 67.59 36.80
C GLU A 329 -45.31 66.51 37.55
N ALA A 330 -43.98 66.60 37.57
CA ALA A 330 -43.09 65.66 38.24
C ALA A 330 -43.22 65.68 39.78
N GLN A 331 -43.85 66.70 40.38
CA GLN A 331 -44.21 66.73 41.81
C GLN A 331 -45.44 65.87 42.12
N ARG A 332 -46.30 65.63 41.12
CA ARG A 332 -47.51 64.81 41.25
C ARG A 332 -47.24 63.30 41.09
N LEU A 333 -46.02 62.94 40.66
CA LEU A 333 -45.58 61.55 40.48
C LEU A 333 -45.09 60.95 41.81
N ARG A 334 -45.80 59.94 42.31
CA ARG A 334 -45.38 59.13 43.46
C ARG A 334 -44.76 57.84 42.93
N ILE A 335 -43.50 57.58 43.26
CA ILE A 335 -42.75 56.46 42.69
C ILE A 335 -42.31 55.47 43.78
N GLU A 336 -42.71 54.21 43.61
CA GLU A 336 -42.38 53.13 44.52
C GLU A 336 -41.74 51.97 43.75
N ILE A 337 -40.53 51.56 44.15
CA ILE A 337 -39.78 50.50 43.49
C ILE A 337 -39.37 49.47 44.54
N ALA A 338 -40.03 48.31 44.49
CA ALA A 338 -39.81 47.22 45.43
C ALA A 338 -38.33 46.78 45.41
N PRO A 339 -37.70 46.49 46.56
CA PRO A 339 -36.26 46.21 46.66
C PRO A 339 -35.76 45.13 45.69
N GLU A 340 -36.58 44.10 45.47
CA GLU A 340 -36.30 42.90 44.69
C GLU A 340 -36.12 43.21 43.19
N VAL A 341 -36.87 44.19 42.67
CA VAL A 341 -36.81 44.59 41.26
C VAL A 341 -35.95 45.83 41.00
N ARG A 342 -35.45 46.48 42.07
CA ARG A 342 -34.64 47.70 41.98
C ARG A 342 -33.35 47.54 41.17
N ARG A 343 -32.74 46.34 41.20
CA ARG A 343 -31.56 45.97 40.41
C ARG A 343 -31.88 45.11 39.17
N ALA A 344 -33.16 44.81 38.93
CA ALA A 344 -33.57 43.90 37.86
C ALA A 344 -33.35 44.52 36.47
N ARG A 345 -33.04 43.64 35.50
CA ARG A 345 -32.75 44.00 34.11
C ARG A 345 -33.74 43.32 33.16
N ILE A 346 -34.31 44.09 32.24
CA ILE A 346 -35.15 43.62 31.15
C ILE A 346 -34.29 43.61 29.87
N ALA A 347 -34.33 42.53 29.09
CA ALA A 347 -33.64 42.46 27.80
C ALA A 347 -34.47 43.17 26.72
N GLY A 348 -34.08 44.36 26.29
CA GLY A 348 -34.87 45.20 25.40
C GLY A 348 -34.18 46.42 24.81
N ASP A 349 -34.93 47.18 24.01
CA ASP A 349 -34.52 48.49 23.51
C ASP A 349 -34.85 49.56 24.56
N ARG A 350 -33.82 50.28 25.04
CA ARG A 350 -33.94 51.31 26.09
C ARG A 350 -34.80 52.50 25.68
N VAL A 351 -34.85 52.83 24.38
CA VAL A 351 -35.70 53.91 23.86
C VAL A 351 -37.15 53.43 23.83
N ALA A 352 -37.43 52.24 23.32
CA ALA A 352 -38.78 51.68 23.26
C ALA A 352 -39.40 51.50 24.65
N LEU A 353 -38.66 50.90 25.60
CA LEU A 353 -39.15 50.68 26.98
C LEU A 353 -39.39 51.99 27.74
N ARG A 354 -38.57 53.03 27.51
CA ARG A 354 -38.79 54.36 28.09
C ARG A 354 -40.02 55.03 27.48
N GLU A 355 -40.18 54.98 26.14
CA GLU A 355 -41.32 55.62 25.48
C GLU A 355 -42.65 54.92 25.83
N MET A 356 -42.63 53.60 26.03
CA MET A 356 -43.75 52.85 26.61
C MET A 356 -44.15 53.39 28.00
N LEU A 357 -43.20 53.50 28.92
CA LEU A 357 -43.49 54.02 30.27
C LEU A 357 -43.94 55.49 30.23
N ARG A 358 -43.34 56.31 29.37
CA ARG A 358 -43.78 57.69 29.13
C ARG A 358 -45.22 57.76 28.65
N ASN A 359 -45.63 56.98 27.64
CA ASN A 359 -47.01 56.98 27.14
C ASN A 359 -48.04 56.65 28.23
N LEU A 360 -47.70 55.76 29.18
CA LEU A 360 -48.56 55.49 30.34
C LEU A 360 -48.67 56.68 31.30
N VAL A 361 -47.55 57.35 31.59
CA VAL A 361 -47.53 58.49 32.52
C VAL A 361 -48.14 59.76 31.90
N ASP A 362 -47.86 60.04 30.63
CA ASP A 362 -48.45 61.18 29.88
C ASP A 362 -49.98 61.02 29.76
N ASN A 363 -50.49 59.79 29.63
CA ASN A 363 -51.94 59.51 29.70
C ASN A 363 -52.49 59.74 31.13
N ALA A 364 -51.86 59.16 32.16
CA ALA A 364 -52.29 59.27 33.55
C ALA A 364 -52.36 60.73 34.04
N LEU A 365 -51.35 61.55 33.70
CA LEU A 365 -51.31 62.98 34.04
C LEU A 365 -52.41 63.79 33.34
N ARG A 366 -52.77 63.41 32.11
CA ARG A 366 -53.78 64.07 31.27
C ARG A 366 -55.22 63.80 31.73
N TYR A 367 -55.52 62.56 32.12
CA TYR A 367 -56.86 62.15 32.52
C TYR A 367 -57.19 62.39 34.00
N ALA A 368 -56.18 62.70 34.84
CA ALA A 368 -56.35 63.06 36.24
C ALA A 368 -55.64 64.38 36.57
N PRO A 369 -56.05 65.54 36.00
CA PRO A 369 -55.28 66.80 36.05
C PRO A 369 -54.93 67.29 37.46
N ASP A 370 -55.83 67.11 38.44
CA ASP A 370 -55.62 67.54 39.83
C ASP A 370 -55.17 66.40 40.77
N GLY A 371 -55.06 65.17 40.23
CA GLY A 371 -54.72 63.97 41.00
C GLY A 371 -53.22 63.66 41.06
N PRO A 372 -52.75 62.93 42.09
CA PRO A 372 -51.44 62.27 42.06
C PRO A 372 -51.48 61.06 41.11
N VAL A 373 -50.34 60.75 40.50
CA VAL A 373 -50.14 59.55 39.67
C VAL A 373 -49.10 58.66 40.34
N ASP A 374 -49.48 57.41 40.62
CA ASP A 374 -48.63 56.45 41.31
C ASP A 374 -47.96 55.51 40.29
N ILE A 375 -46.63 55.40 40.34
CA ILE A 375 -45.82 54.51 39.51
C ILE A 375 -45.18 53.46 40.43
N GLN A 376 -45.62 52.21 40.31
CA GLN A 376 -45.14 51.09 41.10
C GLN A 376 -44.39 50.06 40.25
N ALA A 377 -43.21 49.63 40.70
CA ALA A 377 -42.48 48.50 40.12
C ALA A 377 -42.40 47.36 41.15
N THR A 378 -43.07 46.23 40.86
CA THR A 378 -43.19 45.08 41.77
C THR A 378 -42.82 43.75 41.11
N PRO A 379 -42.24 42.79 41.86
CA PRO A 379 -41.98 41.44 41.34
C PRO A 379 -43.29 40.68 41.08
N VAL A 380 -43.29 39.82 40.07
CA VAL A 380 -44.37 38.88 39.77
C VAL A 380 -43.76 37.48 39.59
N ALA A 381 -44.52 36.44 39.95
CA ALA A 381 -44.10 35.05 39.83
C ALA A 381 -43.55 34.71 38.42
N GLY A 382 -42.56 33.81 38.37
CA GLY A 382 -41.96 33.36 37.12
C GLY A 382 -40.91 34.29 36.51
N PHE A 383 -40.10 34.97 37.32
CA PHE A 383 -39.06 35.92 36.88
C PHE A 383 -39.62 37.08 36.04
N ARG A 384 -40.70 37.71 36.50
CA ARG A 384 -41.33 38.87 35.83
C ARG A 384 -41.38 40.09 36.74
N VAL A 385 -41.48 41.26 36.14
CA VAL A 385 -41.72 42.54 36.82
C VAL A 385 -43.01 43.16 36.29
N ALA A 386 -43.84 43.68 37.18
CA ALA A 386 -44.97 44.53 36.83
C ALA A 386 -44.58 46.01 36.98
N LEU A 387 -44.64 46.74 35.87
CA LEU A 387 -44.64 48.21 35.86
C LEU A 387 -46.09 48.67 35.85
N THR A 388 -46.51 49.34 36.91
CA THR A 388 -47.90 49.73 37.13
C THR A 388 -47.98 51.24 37.24
N VAL A 389 -48.83 51.88 36.43
CA VAL A 389 -49.14 53.32 36.52
C VAL A 389 -50.61 53.45 36.87
N SER A 390 -50.93 54.19 37.93
CA SER A 390 -52.30 54.38 38.41
C SER A 390 -52.63 55.85 38.61
N ASP A 391 -53.79 56.27 38.13
CA ASP A 391 -54.31 57.63 38.26
C ASP A 391 -55.59 57.67 39.12
N ARG A 392 -56.29 58.80 39.11
CA ARG A 392 -57.62 59.02 39.71
C ARG A 392 -58.57 59.73 38.73
N GLY A 393 -58.41 59.45 37.44
CA GLY A 393 -59.26 59.96 36.37
C GLY A 393 -60.62 59.23 36.29
N PRO A 394 -61.38 59.42 35.20
CA PRO A 394 -62.70 58.80 35.04
C PRO A 394 -62.68 57.27 34.84
N GLY A 395 -61.51 56.66 34.66
CA GLY A 395 -61.38 55.23 34.33
C GLY A 395 -61.64 54.93 32.86
N VAL A 396 -61.80 53.64 32.54
CA VAL A 396 -62.21 53.12 31.22
C VAL A 396 -63.25 52.03 31.47
N ALA A 397 -64.37 52.05 30.76
CA ALA A 397 -65.43 51.05 30.96
C ALA A 397 -64.95 49.64 30.54
N ASP A 398 -65.43 48.59 31.21
CA ASP A 398 -64.99 47.20 30.98
C ASP A 398 -65.15 46.76 29.51
N ASP A 399 -66.21 47.20 28.83
CA ASP A 399 -66.46 46.93 27.41
C ASP A 399 -65.47 47.61 26.46
N GLU A 400 -64.78 48.66 26.91
CA GLU A 400 -63.84 49.45 26.10
C GLU A 400 -62.37 49.05 26.30
N LYS A 401 -62.02 48.32 27.37
CA LYS A 401 -60.61 48.06 27.79
C LYS A 401 -59.75 47.35 26.75
N ASP A 402 -60.32 46.44 25.96
CA ASP A 402 -59.61 45.77 24.86
C ASP A 402 -59.57 46.61 23.57
N ALA A 403 -60.60 47.43 23.35
CA ALA A 403 -60.71 48.32 22.19
C ALA A 403 -59.69 49.47 22.27
N VAL A 404 -59.57 50.15 23.41
CA VAL A 404 -58.61 51.26 23.59
C VAL A 404 -57.14 50.87 23.51
N GLN A 405 -56.82 49.57 23.48
CA GLN A 405 -55.49 49.04 23.23
C GLN A 405 -55.19 48.81 21.73
N GLN A 406 -56.16 49.03 20.84
CA GLN A 406 -55.99 49.00 19.39
C GLN A 406 -55.57 50.37 18.86
N ARG A 407 -54.98 50.41 17.66
CA ARG A 407 -54.50 51.66 17.04
C ARG A 407 -55.68 52.61 16.81
N PHE A 408 -55.46 53.91 17.04
CA PHE A 408 -56.43 55.00 16.82
C PHE A 408 -57.76 54.92 17.59
N THR A 409 -57.90 53.98 18.53
CA THR A 409 -59.16 53.79 19.27
C THR A 409 -59.16 54.59 20.57
N ARG A 410 -60.30 55.19 20.91
CA ARG A 410 -60.50 56.04 22.10
C ARG A 410 -61.78 55.60 22.82
N GLY A 411 -61.77 55.57 24.15
CA GLY A 411 -62.97 55.29 24.94
C GLY A 411 -63.81 56.55 25.18
N ARG A 412 -65.09 56.38 25.53
CA ARG A 412 -66.08 57.48 25.70
C ARG A 412 -65.59 58.62 26.59
N ALA A 413 -64.92 58.30 27.71
CA ALA A 413 -64.38 59.30 28.64
C ALA A 413 -63.26 60.18 28.05
N GLY A 414 -62.73 59.83 26.87
CA GLY A 414 -61.66 60.54 26.18
C GLY A 414 -62.10 61.48 25.06
N GLU A 415 -63.36 61.45 24.63
CA GLU A 415 -63.83 62.18 23.43
C GLU A 415 -63.61 63.70 23.52
N THR A 416 -63.74 64.28 24.73
CA THR A 416 -63.61 65.71 25.00
C THR A 416 -62.17 66.22 25.17
N GLN A 417 -61.18 65.33 25.21
CA GLN A 417 -59.76 65.71 25.33
C GLN A 417 -59.00 65.55 24.00
N PRO A 418 -57.93 66.33 23.73
CA PRO A 418 -57.05 66.11 22.58
C PRO A 418 -56.24 64.82 22.72
N GLY A 419 -56.19 63.96 21.69
CA GLY A 419 -55.40 62.74 21.68
C GLY A 419 -55.65 61.82 20.48
N SER A 420 -54.65 61.04 20.08
CA SER A 420 -54.65 60.27 18.81
C SER A 420 -55.02 58.78 18.94
N GLY A 421 -55.28 58.28 20.14
CA GLY A 421 -55.55 56.84 20.36
C GLY A 421 -54.36 55.89 20.13
N LEU A 422 -53.17 56.40 19.82
CA LEU A 422 -52.00 55.55 19.55
C LEU A 422 -51.25 55.09 20.81
N GLY A 423 -51.26 55.87 21.89
CA GLY A 423 -50.39 55.65 23.06
C GLY A 423 -50.48 54.24 23.68
N LEU A 424 -51.69 53.74 23.95
CA LEU A 424 -51.88 52.39 24.50
C LEU A 424 -51.54 51.28 23.50
N SER A 425 -51.79 51.49 22.21
CA SER A 425 -51.40 50.55 21.15
C SER A 425 -49.87 50.44 21.00
N ILE A 426 -49.13 51.54 21.19
CA ILE A 426 -47.66 51.56 21.27
C ILE A 426 -47.20 50.80 22.52
N VAL A 427 -47.82 51.04 23.68
CA VAL A 427 -47.49 50.33 24.92
C VAL A 427 -47.69 48.82 24.77
N ARG A 428 -48.82 48.39 24.19
CA ARG A 428 -49.10 46.97 23.90
C ARG A 428 -48.08 46.38 22.92
N SER A 429 -47.73 47.11 21.87
CA SER A 429 -46.76 46.67 20.85
C SER A 429 -45.36 46.51 21.44
N VAL A 430 -44.89 47.48 22.24
CA VAL A 430 -43.60 47.40 22.94
C VAL A 430 -43.62 46.28 23.98
N ALA A 431 -44.68 46.12 24.77
CA ALA A 431 -44.80 45.04 25.75
C ALA A 431 -44.71 43.67 25.07
N ALA A 432 -45.49 43.44 24.01
CA ALA A 432 -45.49 42.18 23.25
C ALA A 432 -44.12 41.88 22.61
N ALA A 433 -43.48 42.88 21.98
CA ALA A 433 -42.15 42.75 21.38
C ALA A 433 -41.04 42.43 22.41
N HIS A 434 -41.29 42.68 23.69
CA HIS A 434 -40.41 42.33 24.82
C HIS A 434 -40.89 41.09 25.60
N GLY A 435 -41.86 40.32 25.07
CA GLY A 435 -42.35 39.08 25.69
C GLY A 435 -43.28 39.28 26.89
N GLY A 436 -43.87 40.47 27.00
CA GLY A 436 -44.79 40.89 28.05
C GLY A 436 -46.22 41.15 27.59
N SER A 437 -47.03 41.67 28.50
CA SER A 437 -48.46 41.95 28.30
C SER A 437 -48.89 43.22 29.04
N LEU A 438 -49.80 44.00 28.45
CA LEU A 438 -50.50 45.13 29.07
C LEU A 438 -51.85 44.66 29.62
N TRP A 439 -52.22 45.15 30.79
CA TRP A 439 -53.51 44.94 31.45
C TRP A 439 -54.06 46.28 31.93
N LEU A 440 -55.37 46.50 31.79
CA LEU A 440 -56.08 47.67 32.31
C LEU A 440 -57.06 47.20 33.39
N GLN A 441 -57.03 47.84 34.56
CA GLN A 441 -57.84 47.47 35.72
C GLN A 441 -58.41 48.74 36.37
N ASP A 442 -59.59 48.66 36.98
CA ASP A 442 -60.16 49.81 37.68
C ASP A 442 -59.54 49.97 39.06
N ARG A 443 -59.33 51.21 39.46
CA ARG A 443 -58.72 51.54 40.75
C ARG A 443 -59.78 51.59 41.86
N PRO A 444 -59.59 50.89 42.99
CA PRO A 444 -60.46 51.03 44.16
C PRO A 444 -60.53 52.50 44.63
N GLY A 445 -61.73 53.07 44.64
CA GLY A 445 -61.96 54.48 44.94
C GLY A 445 -61.77 55.44 43.76
N GLY A 446 -61.86 54.95 42.52
CA GLY A 446 -61.85 55.73 41.27
C GLY A 446 -60.46 55.87 40.63
N GLY A 447 -60.43 55.86 39.29
CA GLY A 447 -59.20 55.92 38.48
C GLY A 447 -58.94 54.65 37.65
N LEU A 448 -57.95 54.74 36.76
CA LEU A 448 -57.42 53.61 35.99
C LEU A 448 -56.09 53.13 36.58
N THR A 449 -55.84 51.82 36.53
CA THR A 449 -54.56 51.18 36.79
C THR A 449 -54.11 50.43 35.53
N ALA A 450 -53.06 50.92 34.88
CA ALA A 450 -52.42 50.29 33.73
C ALA A 450 -51.17 49.50 34.17
N ARG A 451 -51.18 48.18 33.96
CA ARG A 451 -50.16 47.25 34.44
C ARG A 451 -49.48 46.50 33.29
N VAL A 452 -48.20 46.76 33.07
CA VAL A 452 -47.36 46.07 32.08
C VAL A 452 -46.47 45.04 32.76
N ILE A 453 -46.60 43.77 32.39
CA ILE A 453 -45.81 42.66 32.93
C ILE A 453 -44.73 42.26 31.93
N LEU A 454 -43.46 42.32 32.32
CA LEU A 454 -42.30 42.03 31.45
C LEU A 454 -41.40 40.93 32.05
N PRO A 455 -40.77 40.07 31.23
CA PRO A 455 -39.79 39.08 31.68
C PRO A 455 -38.45 39.71 32.05
N LEU A 456 -37.84 39.18 33.12
CA LEU A 456 -36.48 39.53 33.53
C LEU A 456 -35.45 38.63 32.83
N ALA A 457 -34.27 39.19 32.52
CA ALA A 457 -33.21 38.45 31.85
C ALA A 457 -32.58 37.38 32.78
N ARG A 458 -32.48 36.13 32.30
CA ARG A 458 -31.77 35.02 32.96
C ARG A 458 -30.36 34.87 32.40
N SER A 459 -29.39 34.54 33.26
CA SER A 459 -28.05 34.09 32.87
C SER A 459 -28.02 32.56 32.74
N ALA A 460 -27.48 32.01 31.65
CA ALA A 460 -27.36 30.56 31.45
C ALA A 460 -26.08 30.18 30.64
N PRO A 461 -25.34 29.12 31.03
CA PRO A 461 -24.16 28.61 30.31
C PRO A 461 -24.53 27.52 29.28
N GLY A 462 -23.65 27.29 28.29
CA GLY A 462 -23.89 26.39 27.15
C GLY A 462 -23.25 24.99 27.22
N ARG A 463 -23.52 24.14 26.22
CA ARG A 463 -22.87 22.83 25.98
C ARG A 463 -23.01 22.36 24.52
N ALA A 464 -22.12 21.48 24.07
CA ALA A 464 -22.07 20.88 22.73
C ALA A 464 -21.55 19.42 22.81
N ALA A 465 -21.70 18.65 21.70
CA ALA A 465 -21.32 17.23 21.40
C ALA A 465 -22.56 16.38 21.00
N ALA A 466 -22.50 15.31 20.18
CA ALA A 466 -21.54 14.81 19.18
C ALA A 466 -22.21 13.65 18.36
N ALA A 467 -21.64 13.25 17.21
CA ALA A 467 -21.99 12.06 16.41
C ALA A 467 -20.90 11.84 15.33
N CYS A 468 -20.63 10.67 14.70
CA CYS A 468 -20.89 9.23 14.97
C CYS A 468 -19.93 8.42 14.05
N LEU A 469 -19.82 7.09 14.21
CA LEU A 469 -18.83 6.24 13.50
C LEU A 469 -19.43 4.85 13.15
N GLY A 470 -19.11 4.29 11.97
CA GLY A 470 -19.13 2.84 11.73
C GLY A 470 -19.99 2.30 10.56
N ALA A 471 -19.42 1.39 9.76
CA ALA A 471 -20.09 0.43 8.86
C ALA A 471 -19.15 -0.79 8.59
N LEU A 472 -19.70 -1.96 8.25
CA LEU A 472 -19.07 -3.29 8.43
C LEU A 472 -19.16 -4.21 7.18
N CYS A 473 -18.42 -5.33 7.18
CA CYS A 473 -18.24 -6.31 6.08
C CYS A 473 -19.26 -7.48 6.07
N MET A 474 -19.26 -8.30 4.99
CA MET A 474 -19.71 -9.73 4.88
C MET A 474 -19.40 -10.27 3.44
N ALA A 475 -19.43 -11.58 3.07
CA ALA A 475 -18.92 -12.82 3.68
C ALA A 475 -19.11 -14.07 2.76
N GLY A 476 -18.13 -15.00 2.71
CA GLY A 476 -18.35 -16.45 2.42
C GLY A 476 -18.38 -16.93 0.94
N LEU A 477 -18.38 -18.24 0.62
CA LEU A 477 -18.04 -19.52 1.30
C LEU A 477 -18.20 -20.67 0.26
N LEU A 478 -17.51 -21.83 0.35
CA LEU A 478 -17.99 -23.18 -0.06
C LEU A 478 -16.96 -24.33 0.18
N LEU A 479 -17.41 -25.59 0.16
CA LEU A 479 -16.74 -26.83 0.64
C LEU A 479 -16.91 -28.05 -0.30
N GLY A 480 -16.08 -29.09 -0.12
CA GLY A 480 -16.28 -30.48 -0.64
C GLY A 480 -14.94 -31.23 -0.85
N SER A 481 -14.48 -32.13 0.02
CA SER A 481 -14.90 -33.54 0.27
C SER A 481 -14.19 -34.59 -0.63
N ALA A 482 -13.49 -35.55 -0.02
CA ALA A 482 -12.62 -36.54 -0.69
C ALA A 482 -13.00 -38.02 -0.34
N PRO A 483 -12.56 -39.03 -1.15
CA PRO A 483 -12.66 -40.46 -0.82
C PRO A 483 -11.30 -41.12 -0.47
N ALA A 484 -11.35 -42.37 0.00
CA ALA A 484 -10.30 -43.06 0.75
C ALA A 484 -9.25 -43.86 -0.08
N GLU A 485 -8.14 -44.22 0.56
CA GLU A 485 -7.03 -45.02 0.00
C GLU A 485 -7.00 -46.47 0.52
N VAL A 486 -6.36 -47.34 -0.28
CA VAL A 486 -6.09 -48.75 0.04
C VAL A 486 -4.61 -48.93 0.35
N ARG A 487 -4.31 -49.77 1.36
CA ARG A 487 -2.98 -49.96 1.96
C ARG A 487 -2.22 -51.11 1.29
N ALA A 488 -0.91 -50.97 1.07
CA ALA A 488 -0.04 -52.03 0.54
C ALA A 488 1.27 -52.16 1.35
N ALA A 489 1.62 -53.42 1.63
CA ALA A 489 2.76 -54.02 2.34
C ALA A 489 3.99 -53.17 2.74
N ASP A 490 4.45 -53.40 3.98
CA ASP A 490 5.64 -52.81 4.59
C ASP A 490 6.98 -53.40 4.07
N ILE A 491 7.97 -52.53 3.87
CA ILE A 491 9.40 -52.84 4.00
C ILE A 491 9.91 -51.95 5.14
N ALA A 492 10.82 -52.44 5.99
CA ALA A 492 11.16 -51.80 7.26
C ALA A 492 11.90 -50.47 7.08
N GLU A 493 11.15 -49.38 7.10
CA GLU A 493 11.61 -48.00 6.94
C GLU A 493 12.31 -47.48 8.21
N VAL A 494 13.52 -46.91 8.07
CA VAL A 494 14.26 -46.32 9.20
C VAL A 494 13.74 -44.91 9.45
N VAL A 495 12.76 -44.80 10.34
CA VAL A 495 12.09 -43.54 10.70
C VAL A 495 12.58 -43.03 12.06
N THR A 496 13.39 -41.97 12.05
CA THR A 496 13.86 -41.27 13.26
C THR A 496 12.95 -40.09 13.59
N ARG A 497 12.34 -40.11 14.78
CA ARG A 497 11.48 -39.01 15.27
C ARG A 497 12.24 -38.12 16.25
N TYR A 498 12.23 -36.82 16.00
CA TYR A 498 12.75 -35.75 16.85
C TYR A 498 11.58 -35.00 17.48
N PRO A 499 11.21 -35.29 18.75
CA PRO A 499 10.08 -34.64 19.41
C PRO A 499 10.25 -33.13 19.47
N ALA A 500 9.15 -32.39 19.38
CA ALA A 500 9.15 -30.94 19.58
C ALA A 500 9.59 -30.57 21.02
N PRO A 501 10.46 -29.56 21.21
CA PRO A 501 10.76 -29.02 22.53
C PRO A 501 9.54 -28.45 23.28
N GLN A 502 8.46 -28.06 22.58
CA GLN A 502 7.19 -27.63 23.16
C GLN A 502 6.03 -28.53 22.70
N PRO A 503 4.99 -28.75 23.53
CA PRO A 503 3.81 -29.54 23.14
C PRO A 503 3.14 -29.00 21.88
N THR A 504 2.99 -29.86 20.87
CA THR A 504 2.47 -29.48 19.54
C THR A 504 1.81 -30.68 18.85
N SER A 505 0.89 -30.40 17.92
CA SER A 505 0.40 -31.36 16.93
C SER A 505 1.11 -31.22 15.57
N ARG A 506 1.98 -30.21 15.39
CA ARG A 506 2.66 -29.94 14.12
C ARG A 506 3.83 -30.89 13.92
N VAL A 507 3.83 -31.57 12.78
CA VAL A 507 4.88 -32.48 12.34
C VAL A 507 5.40 -32.01 10.99
N LEU A 508 6.72 -31.97 10.85
CA LEU A 508 7.44 -31.77 9.59
C LEU A 508 8.09 -33.11 9.22
N THR A 509 7.74 -33.67 8.07
CA THR A 509 8.30 -34.92 7.56
C THR A 509 9.32 -34.64 6.46
N ILE A 510 10.54 -35.15 6.64
CA ILE A 510 11.67 -35.02 5.72
C ILE A 510 12.08 -36.43 5.30
N ALA A 511 12.28 -36.66 4.00
CA ALA A 511 12.83 -37.92 3.48
C ALA A 511 14.15 -37.69 2.74
N GLY A 512 15.12 -38.59 2.92
CA GLY A 512 16.40 -38.51 2.22
C GLY A 512 17.46 -39.56 2.59
N PRO A 513 18.63 -39.53 1.93
CA PRO A 513 19.72 -40.51 2.05
C PRO A 513 20.86 -40.01 2.96
N THR A 514 20.57 -39.11 3.91
CA THR A 514 21.58 -38.56 4.82
C THR A 514 21.52 -39.36 6.11
N ASP A 515 22.61 -40.03 6.48
CA ASP A 515 22.69 -40.80 7.72
C ASP A 515 22.16 -39.99 8.91
N THR A 516 21.29 -40.59 9.72
CA THR A 516 20.64 -39.96 10.89
C THR A 516 21.62 -39.14 11.78
N PRO A 517 22.87 -39.59 12.08
CA PRO A 517 23.83 -38.79 12.85
C PRO A 517 24.28 -37.49 12.18
N VAL A 518 24.32 -37.43 10.85
CA VAL A 518 24.79 -36.27 10.07
C VAL A 518 23.69 -35.22 9.92
N VAL A 519 22.42 -35.64 9.81
CA VAL A 519 21.28 -34.71 9.72
C VAL A 519 20.81 -34.20 11.09
N ALA A 520 21.05 -34.95 12.18
CA ALA A 520 20.57 -34.60 13.52
C ALA A 520 20.93 -33.17 13.99
N PRO A 521 22.17 -32.64 13.80
CA PRO A 521 22.50 -31.26 14.18
C PRO A 521 21.69 -30.21 13.42
N LEU A 522 21.40 -30.43 12.13
CA LEU A 522 20.57 -29.52 11.32
C LEU A 522 19.12 -29.48 11.82
N ILE A 523 18.58 -30.64 12.21
CA ILE A 523 17.23 -30.77 12.77
C ILE A 523 17.13 -30.12 14.15
N GLN A 524 18.11 -30.36 15.03
CA GLN A 524 18.18 -29.72 16.35
C GLN A 524 18.29 -28.19 16.24
N GLY A 525 19.10 -27.71 15.29
CA GLY A 525 19.19 -26.28 14.97
C GLY A 525 17.86 -25.70 14.48
N PHE A 526 17.13 -26.40 13.60
CA PHE A 526 15.79 -26.01 13.18
C PHE A 526 14.83 -25.90 14.37
N GLN A 527 14.80 -26.93 15.24
CA GLN A 527 13.94 -26.96 16.43
C GLN A 527 14.31 -25.90 17.48
N SER A 528 15.54 -25.36 17.47
CA SER A 528 15.91 -24.21 18.31
C SER A 528 15.18 -22.93 17.89
N GLN A 529 14.90 -22.75 16.60
CA GLN A 529 14.07 -21.65 16.09
C GLN A 529 12.58 -21.99 16.06
N ARG A 530 12.25 -23.28 15.88
CA ARG A 530 10.89 -23.81 15.76
C ARG A 530 10.62 -24.87 16.85
N PRO A 531 10.59 -24.48 18.13
CA PRO A 531 10.33 -25.40 19.23
C PRO A 531 8.89 -25.97 19.19
N ASP A 532 8.01 -25.38 18.37
CA ASP A 532 6.63 -25.79 18.09
C ASP A 532 6.49 -26.94 17.08
N VAL A 533 7.58 -27.56 16.61
CA VAL A 533 7.57 -28.55 15.52
C VAL A 533 8.28 -29.84 15.90
N THR A 534 7.56 -30.96 15.74
CA THR A 534 8.17 -32.30 15.75
C THR A 534 8.73 -32.57 14.35
N VAL A 535 9.96 -33.06 14.24
CA VAL A 535 10.52 -33.46 12.94
C VAL A 535 10.57 -34.97 12.85
N VAL A 536 10.13 -35.51 11.72
CA VAL A 536 10.26 -36.93 11.37
C VAL A 536 11.24 -37.02 10.21
N TYR A 537 12.35 -37.71 10.41
CA TYR A 537 13.32 -38.01 9.37
C TYR A 537 13.15 -39.46 8.91
N ARG A 538 12.93 -39.64 7.61
CA ARG A 538 12.76 -40.92 6.94
C ARG A 538 14.01 -41.19 6.11
N GLU A 539 14.86 -42.09 6.60
CA GLU A 539 16.13 -42.42 5.95
C GLU A 539 15.90 -43.47 4.85
N MET A 540 16.22 -43.12 3.60
CA MET A 540 15.99 -43.94 2.40
C MET A 540 16.95 -43.61 1.27
N GLY A 541 17.23 -44.58 0.38
CA GLY A 541 18.21 -44.41 -0.69
C GLY A 541 17.82 -43.31 -1.69
N SER A 542 18.79 -42.63 -2.31
CA SER A 542 18.51 -41.54 -3.27
C SER A 542 17.59 -41.96 -4.44
N ARG A 543 17.78 -43.19 -4.92
CA ARG A 543 16.96 -43.78 -5.98
C ARG A 543 15.57 -44.19 -5.49
N GLU A 544 15.50 -44.79 -4.31
CA GLU A 544 14.25 -45.16 -3.65
C GLU A 544 13.38 -43.94 -3.37
N LEU A 545 13.97 -42.85 -2.85
CA LEU A 545 13.33 -41.55 -2.68
C LEU A 545 12.73 -41.02 -4.00
N TYR A 546 13.46 -41.15 -5.11
CA TYR A 546 12.98 -40.76 -6.44
C TYR A 546 11.82 -41.66 -6.90
N GLU A 547 11.98 -42.98 -6.83
CA GLU A 547 10.99 -43.95 -7.29
C GLU A 547 9.69 -43.87 -6.46
N ALA A 548 9.80 -43.71 -5.14
CA ALA A 548 8.66 -43.53 -4.22
C ALA A 548 7.94 -42.17 -4.41
N ALA A 549 8.67 -41.10 -4.70
CA ALA A 549 8.08 -39.81 -5.05
C ALA A 549 7.27 -39.90 -6.35
N VAL A 550 7.83 -40.51 -7.39
CA VAL A 550 7.17 -40.72 -8.70
C VAL A 550 5.98 -41.68 -8.59
N ALA A 551 6.08 -42.73 -7.78
CA ALA A 551 4.99 -43.65 -7.49
C ALA A 551 3.87 -43.03 -6.61
N GLY A 552 4.04 -41.80 -6.11
CA GLY A 552 3.08 -41.14 -5.25
C GLY A 552 2.96 -41.76 -3.86
N GLN A 553 4.01 -42.41 -3.37
CA GLN A 553 4.06 -43.07 -2.05
C GLN A 553 4.45 -42.11 -0.92
N LEU A 554 5.06 -40.96 -1.24
CA LEU A 554 5.55 -39.96 -0.28
C LEU A 554 4.54 -38.83 -0.01
N LYS A 555 3.24 -39.15 0.08
CA LYS A 555 2.16 -38.15 0.28
C LYS A 555 2.19 -37.47 1.64
N ASP A 556 2.81 -38.09 2.63
CA ASP A 556 2.97 -37.58 4.00
C ASP A 556 4.30 -36.85 4.23
N VAL A 557 5.12 -36.69 3.17
CA VAL A 557 6.43 -36.03 3.21
C VAL A 557 6.30 -34.58 2.75
N ASP A 558 6.84 -33.63 3.53
CA ASP A 558 6.87 -32.22 3.18
C ASP A 558 8.09 -31.83 2.34
N VAL A 559 9.25 -32.41 2.68
CA VAL A 559 10.55 -32.05 2.11
C VAL A 559 11.32 -33.28 1.67
N LEU A 560 11.83 -33.22 0.44
CA LEU A 560 12.73 -34.20 -0.15
C LEU A 560 14.13 -33.61 -0.16
N MET A 561 15.10 -34.37 0.31
CA MET A 561 16.51 -33.95 0.41
C MET A 561 17.40 -35.06 -0.13
N SER A 562 18.34 -34.76 -1.03
CA SER A 562 19.23 -35.79 -1.60
C SER A 562 20.57 -35.23 -2.07
N SER A 563 21.60 -36.07 -2.05
CA SER A 563 22.87 -35.82 -2.74
C SER A 563 22.81 -36.16 -4.23
N ALA A 564 21.81 -36.91 -4.70
CA ALA A 564 21.56 -37.14 -6.12
C ALA A 564 20.77 -35.96 -6.72
N SER A 565 21.48 -34.85 -6.92
CA SER A 565 20.88 -33.58 -7.35
C SER A 565 20.32 -33.62 -8.77
N ASP A 566 20.79 -34.54 -9.62
CA ASP A 566 20.18 -34.89 -10.90
C ASP A 566 18.75 -35.44 -10.73
N LEU A 567 18.54 -36.38 -9.81
CA LEU A 567 17.22 -36.95 -9.50
C LEU A 567 16.29 -35.90 -8.88
N GLN A 568 16.81 -34.98 -8.07
CA GLN A 568 16.03 -33.86 -7.51
C GLN A 568 15.62 -32.85 -8.59
N ILE A 569 16.52 -32.51 -9.52
CA ILE A 569 16.18 -31.71 -10.71
C ILE A 569 15.13 -32.41 -11.56
N ARG A 570 15.21 -33.73 -11.73
CA ARG A 570 14.19 -34.51 -12.45
C ARG A 570 12.84 -34.49 -11.76
N LEU A 571 12.77 -34.68 -10.44
CA LEU A 571 11.51 -34.55 -9.70
C LEU A 571 10.87 -33.18 -9.88
N ALA A 572 11.65 -32.10 -9.74
CA ALA A 572 11.12 -30.75 -9.92
C ALA A 572 10.71 -30.47 -11.37
N ASN A 573 11.50 -30.94 -12.36
CA ASN A 573 11.19 -30.85 -13.78
C ASN A 573 9.87 -31.55 -14.14
N ASP A 574 9.69 -32.77 -13.65
CA ASP A 574 8.54 -33.63 -13.91
C ASP A 574 7.30 -33.21 -13.06
N GLY A 575 7.43 -32.14 -12.25
CA GLY A 575 6.33 -31.49 -11.56
C GLY A 575 6.11 -31.92 -10.11
N TYR A 576 7.03 -32.65 -9.48
CA TYR A 576 6.88 -33.14 -8.10
C TYR A 576 7.30 -32.12 -7.02
N ALA A 577 7.85 -30.96 -7.40
CA ALA A 577 8.23 -29.88 -6.48
C ALA A 577 7.23 -28.70 -6.45
N LEU A 578 7.19 -27.96 -5.33
CA LEU A 578 6.65 -26.60 -5.25
C LEU A 578 7.77 -25.57 -5.51
N SER A 579 7.43 -24.49 -6.23
CA SER A 579 8.29 -23.31 -6.30
C SER A 579 8.10 -22.44 -5.04
N TYR A 580 9.20 -22.03 -4.44
CA TYR A 580 9.27 -21.18 -3.26
C TYR A 580 10.52 -20.29 -3.28
N SER A 581 10.33 -18.97 -3.44
CA SER A 581 11.42 -17.99 -3.38
C SER A 581 11.84 -17.69 -1.94
N SER A 582 12.79 -18.46 -1.39
CA SER A 582 13.42 -18.16 -0.10
C SER A 582 14.08 -16.76 -0.07
N PRO A 583 13.93 -15.96 1.02
CA PRO A 583 14.61 -14.66 1.15
C PRO A 583 16.14 -14.78 1.19
N TYR A 584 16.71 -15.96 1.47
CA TYR A 584 18.16 -16.19 1.47
C TYR A 584 18.72 -16.52 0.08
N ALA A 585 17.87 -16.77 -0.92
CA ALA A 585 18.29 -17.17 -2.27
C ALA A 585 19.28 -16.19 -2.91
N ALA A 586 19.14 -14.88 -2.68
CA ALA A 586 20.04 -13.88 -3.25
C ALA A 586 21.49 -13.91 -2.70
N LYS A 587 21.76 -14.69 -1.64
CA LYS A 587 23.09 -14.88 -1.05
C LYS A 587 23.77 -16.20 -1.43
N LEU A 588 23.07 -17.07 -2.15
CA LEU A 588 23.63 -18.34 -2.62
C LEU A 588 24.25 -18.13 -4.01
N PRO A 589 25.30 -18.89 -4.36
CA PRO A 589 25.85 -18.83 -5.70
C PRO A 589 24.81 -19.37 -6.71
N SER A 590 24.77 -18.76 -7.89
CA SER A 590 23.72 -19.03 -8.90
C SER A 590 23.67 -20.48 -9.38
N TRP A 591 24.77 -21.23 -9.28
CA TRP A 591 24.82 -22.65 -9.63
C TRP A 591 24.07 -23.56 -8.65
N ALA A 592 23.70 -23.05 -7.48
CA ALA A 592 23.03 -23.80 -6.42
C ALA A 592 21.51 -23.53 -6.34
N ILE A 593 20.92 -22.84 -7.32
CA ILE A 593 19.49 -22.53 -7.34
C ILE A 593 18.89 -22.93 -8.69
N TRP A 594 17.87 -23.78 -8.66
CA TRP A 594 17.09 -24.07 -9.86
C TRP A 594 15.62 -23.71 -9.67
N ARG A 595 15.13 -22.73 -10.45
CA ARG A 595 13.72 -22.28 -10.56
C ARG A 595 13.02 -21.91 -9.24
N HIS A 596 13.77 -21.68 -8.17
CA HIS A 596 13.24 -21.63 -6.79
C HIS A 596 12.45 -22.89 -6.39
N GLU A 597 12.68 -24.01 -7.07
CA GLU A 597 12.06 -25.32 -6.81
C GLU A 597 13.05 -26.26 -6.15
N VAL A 598 14.34 -26.17 -6.52
CA VAL A 598 15.44 -26.97 -5.93
C VAL A 598 16.55 -26.04 -5.49
N TYR A 599 17.05 -26.24 -4.27
CA TYR A 599 18.11 -25.47 -3.65
C TYR A 599 19.26 -26.37 -3.18
N GLY A 600 20.48 -26.07 -3.60
CA GLY A 600 21.70 -26.62 -3.02
C GLY A 600 22.03 -25.89 -1.72
N PHE A 601 22.27 -26.61 -0.63
CA PHE A 601 22.51 -26.02 0.70
C PHE A 601 23.79 -26.52 1.39
N THR A 602 24.58 -27.36 0.74
CA THR A 602 25.85 -27.89 1.25
C THR A 602 27.00 -27.67 0.27
N PHE A 603 28.24 -27.86 0.71
CA PHE A 603 29.43 -27.75 -0.14
C PHE A 603 30.30 -29.01 0.09
N GLU A 604 29.97 -30.08 -0.63
CA GLU A 604 30.52 -31.44 -0.41
C GLU A 604 31.53 -31.78 -1.53
N PRO A 605 32.85 -31.65 -1.30
CA PRO A 605 33.88 -31.95 -2.30
C PRO A 605 34.08 -33.47 -2.47
N ALA A 606 34.27 -33.94 -3.70
CA ALA A 606 34.75 -35.29 -3.97
C ALA A 606 36.27 -35.35 -3.73
N VAL A 607 36.70 -36.26 -2.85
CA VAL A 607 38.08 -36.35 -2.38
C VAL A 607 38.69 -37.74 -2.60
N ILE A 608 40.01 -37.80 -2.58
CA ILE A 608 40.75 -39.05 -2.44
C ILE A 608 41.01 -39.27 -0.95
N VAL A 609 40.68 -40.45 -0.44
CA VAL A 609 40.94 -40.85 0.96
C VAL A 609 42.01 -41.92 0.96
N TYR A 610 42.93 -41.93 1.93
CA TYR A 610 44.02 -42.89 1.99
C TYR A 610 44.27 -43.44 3.38
N ASN A 611 44.82 -44.64 3.44
CA ASN A 611 45.28 -45.30 4.65
C ASN A 611 46.68 -44.75 5.06
N PRO A 612 46.80 -44.04 6.20
CA PRO A 612 48.06 -43.42 6.63
C PRO A 612 49.12 -44.43 7.07
N LYS A 613 48.79 -45.73 7.20
CA LYS A 613 49.78 -46.80 7.38
C LYS A 613 50.53 -47.14 6.09
N ARG A 614 50.00 -46.75 4.93
CA ARG A 614 50.50 -47.10 3.59
C ARG A 614 51.07 -45.88 2.86
N TYR A 615 50.42 -44.73 3.01
CA TYR A 615 50.81 -43.47 2.38
C TYR A 615 51.02 -42.36 3.41
N THR A 616 51.94 -41.45 3.10
CA THR A 616 52.05 -40.15 3.78
C THR A 616 51.50 -39.08 2.86
N GLU A 617 51.32 -37.86 3.37
CA GLU A 617 50.88 -36.71 2.56
C GLU A 617 51.80 -36.46 1.35
N ALA A 618 53.08 -36.87 1.42
CA ALA A 618 54.06 -36.72 0.35
C ALA A 618 54.08 -37.87 -0.66
N THR A 619 53.50 -39.05 -0.34
CA THR A 619 53.53 -40.24 -1.21
C THR A 619 52.17 -40.68 -1.75
N VAL A 620 51.07 -40.17 -1.19
CA VAL A 620 49.71 -40.35 -1.74
C VAL A 620 49.56 -39.69 -3.11
N PRO A 621 48.85 -40.29 -4.09
CA PRO A 621 48.52 -39.62 -5.34
C PRO A 621 47.67 -38.37 -5.08
N ARG A 622 48.05 -37.24 -5.68
CA ARG A 622 47.39 -35.94 -5.46
C ARG A 622 46.51 -35.48 -6.61
N SER A 623 46.50 -36.20 -7.74
CA SER A 623 45.62 -35.97 -8.88
C SER A 623 45.11 -37.30 -9.44
N ARG A 624 44.10 -37.26 -10.32
CA ARG A 624 43.63 -38.45 -11.06
C ARG A 624 44.72 -39.04 -11.94
N GLN A 625 45.59 -38.18 -12.48
CA GLN A 625 46.75 -38.62 -13.26
C GLN A 625 47.83 -39.30 -12.38
N ASP A 626 48.03 -38.86 -11.14
CA ASP A 626 48.92 -39.56 -10.20
C ASP A 626 48.35 -40.91 -9.81
N LEU A 627 47.04 -40.99 -9.55
CA LEU A 627 46.36 -42.24 -9.24
C LEU A 627 46.42 -43.21 -10.42
N LEU A 628 46.15 -42.76 -11.65
CA LEU A 628 46.31 -43.55 -12.86
C LEU A 628 47.74 -44.09 -13.02
N ARG A 629 48.76 -43.22 -12.92
CA ARG A 629 50.18 -43.63 -13.00
C ARG A 629 50.59 -44.61 -11.89
N LEU A 630 50.05 -44.44 -10.69
CA LEU A 630 50.27 -45.36 -9.57
C LEU A 630 49.65 -46.73 -9.85
N LEU A 631 48.43 -46.78 -10.36
CA LEU A 631 47.74 -48.02 -10.72
C LEU A 631 48.46 -48.72 -11.87
N GLU A 632 48.89 -48.01 -12.91
CA GLU A 632 49.64 -48.58 -14.04
C GLU A 632 50.99 -49.17 -13.63
N ARG A 633 51.69 -48.53 -12.67
CA ARG A 633 53.02 -48.96 -12.21
C ARG A 633 52.99 -50.05 -11.14
N ASP A 634 52.07 -49.97 -10.19
CA ASP A 634 52.03 -50.80 -8.98
C ASP A 634 50.77 -51.69 -8.86
N ALA A 635 50.03 -51.91 -9.96
CA ALA A 635 48.78 -52.69 -10.03
C ALA A 635 48.75 -53.95 -9.15
N ALA A 636 49.79 -54.78 -9.22
CA ALA A 636 49.87 -56.05 -8.49
C ALA A 636 49.90 -55.85 -6.95
N LYS A 637 50.51 -54.77 -6.45
CA LYS A 637 50.51 -54.44 -5.01
C LYS A 637 49.17 -53.87 -4.55
N LEU A 638 48.45 -53.19 -5.46
CA LEU A 638 47.17 -52.54 -5.21
C LEU A 638 45.96 -53.44 -5.51
N ARG A 639 46.20 -54.72 -5.79
CA ARG A 639 45.15 -55.68 -6.17
C ARG A 639 44.12 -55.84 -5.05
N GLY A 640 42.89 -55.40 -5.29
CA GLY A 640 41.81 -55.43 -4.28
C GLY A 640 42.02 -54.46 -3.12
N ARG A 641 42.89 -53.45 -3.27
CA ARG A 641 43.26 -52.42 -2.28
C ARG A 641 42.75 -51.02 -2.63
N ILE A 642 42.00 -50.86 -3.71
CA ILE A 642 41.37 -49.59 -4.11
C ILE A 642 39.87 -49.70 -3.87
N GLY A 643 39.21 -48.63 -3.46
CA GLY A 643 37.74 -48.54 -3.33
C GLY A 643 37.15 -47.36 -4.09
N THR A 644 35.96 -47.52 -4.67
CA THR A 644 35.14 -46.41 -5.18
C THR A 644 33.65 -46.83 -5.20
N TYR A 645 32.75 -45.95 -5.66
CA TYR A 645 31.33 -46.28 -5.72
C TYR A 645 31.02 -47.34 -6.79
N ASP A 646 30.10 -48.25 -6.47
CA ASP A 646 29.30 -48.93 -7.49
C ASP A 646 28.33 -47.92 -8.10
N ILE A 647 28.63 -47.42 -9.30
CA ILE A 647 27.77 -46.45 -9.99
C ILE A 647 26.46 -47.06 -10.51
N ALA A 648 26.29 -48.39 -10.49
CA ALA A 648 25.02 -49.03 -10.82
C ALA A 648 24.04 -49.01 -9.63
N ALA A 649 24.57 -49.02 -8.40
CA ALA A 649 23.80 -49.00 -7.15
C ALA A 649 23.72 -47.61 -6.51
N SER A 650 24.78 -46.80 -6.60
CA SER A 650 24.93 -45.51 -5.92
C SER A 650 24.59 -44.33 -6.85
N SER A 651 23.46 -43.66 -6.61
CA SER A 651 23.05 -42.49 -7.41
C SER A 651 24.05 -41.33 -7.30
N VAL A 652 24.64 -41.11 -6.12
CA VAL A 652 25.67 -40.08 -5.95
C VAL A 652 26.99 -40.50 -6.59
N GLY A 653 27.32 -41.80 -6.57
CA GLY A 653 28.46 -42.35 -7.31
C GLY A 653 28.31 -42.18 -8.82
N TYR A 654 27.11 -42.45 -9.35
CA TYR A 654 26.77 -42.21 -10.75
C TYR A 654 26.89 -40.73 -11.13
N LEU A 655 26.27 -39.84 -10.37
CA LEU A 655 26.34 -38.39 -10.61
C LEU A 655 27.80 -37.89 -10.57
N LEU A 656 28.59 -38.30 -9.57
CA LEU A 656 30.00 -37.94 -9.51
C LEU A 656 30.77 -38.48 -10.73
N ALA A 657 30.55 -39.72 -11.14
CA ALA A 657 31.21 -40.32 -12.30
C ALA A 657 30.81 -39.63 -13.63
N GLU A 658 29.54 -39.27 -13.81
CA GLU A 658 29.07 -38.53 -14.99
C GLU A 658 29.71 -37.13 -15.07
N GLN A 659 29.77 -36.42 -13.95
CA GLN A 659 30.43 -35.11 -13.87
C GLN A 659 31.96 -35.23 -14.01
N ASP A 660 32.57 -36.33 -13.57
CA ASP A 660 34.00 -36.61 -13.76
C ASP A 660 34.34 -36.90 -15.22
N GLU A 661 33.50 -37.65 -15.93
CA GLU A 661 33.61 -37.88 -17.38
C GLU A 661 33.43 -36.60 -18.19
N LEU A 662 32.49 -35.76 -17.78
CA LEU A 662 32.31 -34.44 -18.36
C LEU A 662 33.52 -33.54 -18.15
N VAL A 663 34.31 -33.67 -17.07
CA VAL A 663 35.45 -32.77 -16.77
C VAL A 663 36.82 -33.34 -17.20
N SER A 664 36.99 -34.66 -17.26
CA SER A 664 38.29 -35.32 -17.49
C SER A 664 38.27 -36.35 -18.61
N SER A 665 39.09 -36.10 -19.64
CA SER A 665 39.43 -37.07 -20.68
C SER A 665 40.08 -38.35 -20.14
N ASN A 666 40.68 -38.31 -18.94
CA ASN A 666 41.33 -39.46 -18.32
C ASN A 666 40.36 -40.38 -17.56
N PHE A 667 39.08 -40.00 -17.44
CA PHE A 667 38.08 -40.74 -16.65
C PHE A 667 38.02 -42.23 -17.01
N TRP A 668 37.82 -42.55 -18.29
CA TRP A 668 37.73 -43.95 -18.76
C TRP A 668 39.05 -44.71 -18.65
N GLY A 669 40.20 -44.02 -18.77
CA GLY A 669 41.53 -44.60 -18.54
C GLY A 669 41.73 -44.98 -17.07
N LEU A 670 41.36 -44.09 -16.15
CA LEU A 670 41.38 -44.33 -14.71
C LEU A 670 40.42 -45.46 -14.31
N ALA A 671 39.21 -45.50 -14.86
CA ALA A 671 38.25 -46.59 -14.64
C ALA A 671 38.84 -47.95 -15.04
N ASN A 672 39.41 -48.05 -16.24
CA ASN A 672 40.10 -49.26 -16.72
C ASN A 672 41.29 -49.67 -15.82
N ALA A 673 42.11 -48.71 -15.37
CA ALA A 673 43.23 -48.98 -14.48
C ALA A 673 42.78 -49.47 -13.09
N MET A 674 41.68 -48.90 -12.55
CA MET A 674 41.05 -49.37 -11.32
C MET A 674 40.48 -50.80 -11.49
N GLY A 675 39.86 -51.11 -12.62
CA GLY A 675 39.40 -52.47 -12.96
C GLY A 675 40.55 -53.48 -13.04
N GLN A 676 41.66 -53.14 -13.69
CA GLN A 676 42.86 -53.98 -13.74
C GLN A 676 43.52 -54.20 -12.37
N ALA A 677 43.37 -53.26 -11.44
CA ALA A 677 43.75 -53.41 -10.04
C ALA A 677 42.67 -54.12 -9.17
N GLY A 678 41.55 -54.56 -9.75
CA GLY A 678 40.47 -55.24 -9.03
C GLY A 678 39.85 -54.36 -7.94
N VAL A 679 39.50 -53.11 -8.28
CA VAL A 679 38.86 -52.15 -7.37
C VAL A 679 37.61 -52.74 -6.68
N ARG A 680 37.43 -52.42 -5.40
CA ARG A 680 36.22 -52.74 -4.64
C ARG A 680 35.16 -51.68 -4.89
N LEU A 681 33.95 -52.11 -5.18
CA LEU A 681 32.80 -51.24 -5.38
C LEU A 681 31.87 -51.31 -4.17
N SER A 682 31.34 -50.15 -3.77
CA SER A 682 30.48 -49.98 -2.58
C SER A 682 29.31 -49.04 -2.89
N ALA A 683 28.18 -49.21 -2.21
CA ALA A 683 27.01 -48.36 -2.43
C ALA A 683 27.14 -46.99 -1.73
N THR A 684 27.81 -46.97 -0.57
CA THR A 684 27.86 -45.80 0.33
C THR A 684 29.28 -45.32 0.62
N SER A 685 29.42 -44.05 1.01
CA SER A 685 30.70 -43.49 1.49
C SER A 685 31.20 -44.21 2.75
N ALA A 686 30.26 -44.60 3.62
CA ALA A 686 30.55 -45.24 4.90
C ALA A 686 31.29 -46.57 4.71
N GLU A 687 30.77 -47.47 3.85
CA GLU A 687 31.42 -48.75 3.51
C GLU A 687 32.87 -48.59 3.05
N ILE A 688 33.14 -47.57 2.22
CA ILE A 688 34.49 -47.32 1.69
C ILE A 688 35.41 -46.81 2.80
N LEU A 689 34.93 -45.91 3.66
CA LEU A 689 35.70 -45.40 4.81
C LEU A 689 35.96 -46.51 5.85
N ASP A 690 34.96 -47.34 6.16
CA ASP A 690 35.09 -48.52 7.01
C ASP A 690 36.15 -49.49 6.45
N ALA A 691 36.20 -49.69 5.13
CA ALA A 691 37.20 -50.54 4.50
C ALA A 691 38.63 -49.95 4.56
N ILE A 692 38.79 -48.62 4.56
CA ILE A 692 40.11 -47.98 4.78
C ILE A 692 40.54 -48.13 6.24
N GLU A 693 39.65 -47.82 7.18
CA GLU A 693 39.93 -47.88 8.63
C GLU A 693 40.31 -49.30 9.09
N ASN A 694 39.63 -50.31 8.53
CA ASN A 694 39.88 -51.73 8.78
C ASN A 694 41.06 -52.33 7.96
N ASP A 695 41.91 -51.52 7.34
CA ASP A 695 43.09 -51.96 6.54
C ASP A 695 42.72 -52.92 5.37
N GLN A 696 41.50 -52.82 4.85
CA GLN A 696 41.03 -53.66 3.74
C GLN A 696 41.31 -53.05 2.36
N ILE A 697 41.32 -51.72 2.29
CA ILE A 697 41.76 -50.92 1.13
C ILE A 697 42.70 -49.81 1.60
N ASP A 698 43.56 -49.36 0.69
CA ASP A 698 44.62 -48.40 0.95
C ASP A 698 44.29 -47.01 0.38
N ILE A 699 43.45 -46.93 -0.67
CA ILE A 699 42.98 -45.68 -1.31
C ILE A 699 41.49 -45.79 -1.69
N GLY A 700 40.70 -44.77 -1.35
CA GLY A 700 39.33 -44.53 -1.83
C GLY A 700 39.27 -43.38 -2.83
N TYR A 701 38.59 -43.57 -3.96
CA TYR A 701 38.44 -42.59 -5.04
C TYR A 701 37.02 -41.99 -5.13
N ASN A 702 36.94 -40.67 -5.38
CA ASN A 702 35.70 -39.89 -5.50
C ASN A 702 34.77 -39.96 -4.27
N ILE A 703 35.32 -40.08 -3.06
CA ILE A 703 34.54 -40.19 -1.83
C ILE A 703 33.95 -38.82 -1.45
N LEU A 704 32.72 -38.77 -0.93
CA LEU A 704 32.17 -37.53 -0.38
C LEU A 704 33.00 -37.03 0.81
N GLY A 705 33.60 -35.85 0.64
CA GLY A 705 34.47 -35.22 1.63
C GLY A 705 33.78 -34.89 2.94
N SER A 706 32.48 -34.61 2.93
CA SER A 706 31.68 -34.42 4.16
C SER A 706 31.80 -35.60 5.13
N TYR A 707 31.69 -36.82 4.61
CA TYR A 707 31.84 -38.05 5.38
C TYR A 707 33.29 -38.28 5.81
N ALA A 708 34.25 -38.15 4.89
CA ALA A 708 35.67 -38.39 5.16
C ALA A 708 36.25 -37.40 6.18
N LEU A 709 35.88 -36.12 6.08
CA LEU A 709 36.33 -35.04 6.95
C LEU A 709 35.64 -35.11 8.32
N SER A 710 34.37 -35.54 8.38
CA SER A 710 33.67 -35.86 9.63
C SER A 710 34.38 -36.99 10.39
N ARG A 711 34.65 -38.13 9.72
CA ARG A 711 35.38 -39.25 10.34
C ARG A 711 36.80 -38.88 10.76
N GLN A 712 37.53 -38.12 9.94
CA GLN A 712 38.85 -37.61 10.31
C GLN A 712 38.79 -36.68 11.53
N ALA A 713 37.76 -35.83 11.64
CA ALA A 713 37.56 -34.97 12.82
C ALA A 713 37.17 -35.77 14.07
N ALA A 714 36.51 -36.91 13.92
CA ALA A 714 36.24 -37.88 14.98
C ALA A 714 37.47 -38.74 15.37
N GLY A 715 38.62 -38.56 14.70
CA GLY A 715 39.86 -39.26 15.01
C GLY A 715 40.08 -40.58 14.26
N ALA A 716 39.27 -40.87 13.23
CA ALA A 716 39.48 -42.04 12.39
C ALA A 716 40.88 -41.99 11.72
N PRO A 717 41.60 -43.13 11.62
CA PRO A 717 42.96 -43.18 11.07
C PRO A 717 42.94 -43.11 9.54
N ILE A 718 42.51 -41.99 8.98
CA ILE A 718 42.38 -41.74 7.53
C ILE A 718 43.01 -40.40 7.14
N GLY A 719 43.68 -40.40 5.99
CA GLY A 719 44.15 -39.19 5.33
C GLY A 719 43.18 -38.75 4.23
N VAL A 720 43.05 -37.44 3.99
CA VAL A 720 42.15 -36.88 2.98
C VAL A 720 42.92 -35.92 2.08
N VAL A 721 42.77 -36.09 0.77
CA VAL A 721 43.42 -35.32 -0.29
C VAL A 721 42.35 -34.68 -1.17
N PHE A 722 42.45 -33.36 -1.31
CA PHE A 722 41.73 -32.59 -2.32
C PHE A 722 42.54 -32.69 -3.63
N PRO A 723 41.97 -33.23 -4.72
CA PRO A 723 42.73 -33.39 -5.95
C PRO A 723 43.27 -32.06 -6.53
N GLN A 724 44.54 -32.06 -6.93
CA GLN A 724 45.27 -30.90 -7.46
C GLN A 724 44.94 -30.58 -8.93
N ASP A 725 44.27 -31.48 -9.64
CA ASP A 725 43.75 -31.23 -10.98
C ASP A 725 42.42 -30.46 -10.90
N TYR A 726 41.40 -31.08 -10.32
CA TYR A 726 40.13 -30.43 -10.00
C TYR A 726 39.36 -31.14 -8.88
N VAL A 727 38.62 -30.35 -8.11
CA VAL A 727 37.73 -30.84 -7.06
C VAL A 727 36.30 -30.68 -7.53
N LEU A 728 35.63 -31.79 -7.86
CA LEU A 728 34.17 -31.77 -8.04
C LEU A 728 33.54 -31.39 -6.70
N VAL A 729 32.62 -30.44 -6.70
CA VAL A 729 31.86 -30.05 -5.50
C VAL A 729 30.38 -30.26 -5.75
N LEU A 730 29.77 -31.09 -4.92
CA LEU A 730 28.36 -31.37 -4.95
C LEU A 730 27.66 -30.49 -3.89
N ALA A 731 26.52 -29.91 -4.26
CA ALA A 731 25.57 -29.40 -3.28
C ALA A 731 24.43 -30.41 -3.14
N ARG A 732 24.23 -30.89 -1.91
CA ARG A 732 23.02 -31.64 -1.52
C ARG A 732 21.84 -30.71 -1.73
N SER A 733 20.86 -31.22 -2.46
CA SER A 733 19.70 -30.45 -2.85
C SER A 733 18.53 -30.74 -1.91
N VAL A 734 17.70 -29.72 -1.73
CA VAL A 734 16.44 -29.76 -1.00
C VAL A 734 15.34 -29.18 -1.87
N LEU A 735 14.17 -29.82 -1.86
CA LEU A 735 12.95 -29.35 -2.51
C LEU A 735 11.72 -29.63 -1.65
N ILE A 736 10.69 -28.80 -1.80
CA ILE A 736 9.41 -28.98 -1.09
C ILE A 736 8.49 -29.81 -1.99
N ALA A 737 7.96 -30.91 -1.48
CA ALA A 737 7.09 -31.80 -2.25
C ALA A 737 5.80 -31.08 -2.69
N ARG A 738 5.33 -31.34 -3.92
CA ARG A 738 4.08 -30.74 -4.43
C ARG A 738 2.86 -31.12 -3.59
N THR A 739 2.88 -32.32 -3.02
CA THR A 739 1.85 -32.88 -2.16
C THR A 739 2.12 -32.68 -0.67
N ALA A 740 3.10 -31.84 -0.29
CA ALA A 740 3.46 -31.58 1.10
C ALA A 740 2.22 -31.29 1.97
N PRO A 741 1.98 -32.06 3.06
CA PRO A 741 0.87 -31.81 3.97
C PRO A 741 0.93 -30.45 4.68
N THR A 742 2.14 -29.99 5.01
CA THR A 742 2.45 -28.75 5.72
C THR A 742 3.51 -27.93 4.94
N PRO A 743 3.15 -27.39 3.76
CA PRO A 743 4.11 -26.70 2.90
C PRO A 743 4.71 -25.46 3.57
N GLU A 744 4.08 -24.89 4.60
CA GLU A 744 4.64 -23.79 5.38
C GLU A 744 5.78 -24.23 6.32
N LEU A 745 5.77 -25.48 6.79
CA LEU A 745 6.90 -26.06 7.52
C LEU A 745 8.04 -26.42 6.57
N GLY A 746 7.73 -26.96 5.38
CA GLY A 746 8.73 -27.20 4.34
C GLY A 746 9.46 -25.91 3.92
N ARG A 747 8.72 -24.81 3.72
CA ARG A 747 9.29 -23.46 3.48
C ARG A 747 10.19 -23.00 4.62
N ALA A 748 9.75 -23.17 5.86
CA ALA A 748 10.53 -22.79 7.03
C ALA A 748 11.82 -23.61 7.19
N LEU A 749 11.82 -24.89 6.80
CA LEU A 749 13.03 -25.71 6.79
C LEU A 749 14.00 -25.27 5.69
N VAL A 750 13.51 -25.01 4.47
CA VAL A 750 14.34 -24.46 3.38
C VAL A 750 14.96 -23.14 3.81
N ASP A 751 14.19 -22.22 4.39
CA ASP A 751 14.72 -20.96 4.90
C ASP A 751 15.75 -21.17 6.03
N TRP A 752 15.53 -22.11 6.94
CA TRP A 752 16.50 -22.45 7.97
C TRP A 752 17.82 -22.97 7.37
N LEU A 753 17.77 -23.96 6.48
CA LEU A 753 18.94 -24.55 5.83
C LEU A 753 19.75 -23.51 5.05
N LEU A 754 19.07 -22.56 4.40
CA LEU A 754 19.69 -21.49 3.62
C LEU A 754 20.02 -20.24 4.47
N SER A 755 19.63 -20.19 5.75
CA SER A 755 19.97 -19.08 6.64
C SER A 755 21.45 -19.12 7.06
N PRO A 756 22.08 -17.99 7.43
CA PRO A 756 23.44 -17.97 7.96
C PRO A 756 23.64 -18.89 9.18
N ALA A 757 22.60 -19.08 10.01
CA ALA A 757 22.65 -19.95 11.17
C ALA A 757 22.62 -21.44 10.78
N GLY A 758 21.78 -21.83 9.82
CA GLY A 758 21.76 -23.20 9.28
C GLY A 758 23.06 -23.55 8.54
N GLN A 759 23.57 -22.62 7.74
CA GLN A 759 24.86 -22.74 7.06
C GLN A 759 26.03 -22.86 8.06
N GLN A 760 25.99 -22.13 9.18
CA GLN A 760 26.97 -22.28 10.26
C GLN A 760 26.90 -23.66 10.94
N VAL A 761 25.71 -24.24 11.13
CA VAL A 761 25.58 -25.62 11.63
C VAL A 761 26.14 -26.64 10.62
N ALA A 762 25.87 -26.45 9.33
CA ALA A 762 26.42 -27.27 8.25
C ALA A 762 27.97 -27.22 8.17
N SER A 763 28.56 -26.04 8.39
CA SER A 763 30.02 -25.80 8.30
C SER A 763 30.83 -26.31 9.50
N SER A 764 30.17 -26.62 10.62
CA SER A 764 30.84 -26.87 11.90
C SER A 764 30.48 -28.23 12.50
N HIS A 765 29.19 -28.53 12.68
CA HIS A 765 28.72 -29.70 13.42
C HIS A 765 28.38 -30.89 12.52
N ALA A 766 27.81 -30.64 11.33
CA ALA A 766 27.45 -31.69 10.38
C ALA A 766 28.58 -32.05 9.39
N ALA A 767 29.62 -31.21 9.29
CA ALA A 767 30.71 -31.31 8.31
C ALA A 767 30.26 -31.37 6.83
N LEU A 768 29.02 -30.96 6.53
CA LEU A 768 28.44 -30.93 5.18
C LEU A 768 28.96 -29.77 4.33
N GLY A 769 29.60 -28.78 4.94
CA GLY A 769 30.11 -27.60 4.24
C GLY A 769 29.07 -26.50 4.11
N SER A 770 29.46 -25.25 4.36
CA SER A 770 28.65 -24.08 3.96
C SER A 770 28.88 -23.72 2.50
N ILE A 771 27.79 -23.43 1.79
CA ILE A 771 27.77 -22.89 0.42
C ILE A 771 27.60 -21.36 0.41
N MET A 772 27.25 -20.75 1.54
CA MET A 772 27.12 -19.30 1.67
C MET A 772 28.48 -18.66 1.99
N GLU A 773 28.84 -17.63 1.22
CA GLU A 773 30.05 -16.83 1.44
C GLU A 773 30.08 -16.19 2.84
N ASP A 774 31.27 -15.95 3.37
CA ASP A 774 31.55 -15.36 4.69
C ASP A 774 31.02 -16.18 5.89
N THR A 775 30.64 -17.45 5.70
CA THR A 775 30.19 -18.30 6.80
C THR A 775 31.38 -18.69 7.70
N PRO A 776 31.34 -18.47 9.02
CA PRO A 776 32.39 -18.97 9.91
C PRO A 776 32.31 -20.50 10.04
N GLY A 777 33.44 -21.19 9.90
CA GLY A 777 33.51 -22.64 10.08
C GLY A 777 34.84 -23.24 9.66
N ARG A 778 35.01 -24.54 9.91
CA ARG A 778 36.16 -25.32 9.41
C ARG A 778 35.90 -25.89 8.02
N TRP A 779 34.62 -26.07 7.68
CA TRP A 779 34.14 -26.67 6.44
C TRP A 779 33.26 -25.64 5.73
N THR A 780 33.88 -24.75 4.97
CA THR A 780 33.20 -23.68 4.20
C THR A 780 33.74 -23.72 2.78
N SER A 781 33.03 -23.11 1.82
CA SER A 781 33.51 -23.01 0.45
C SER A 781 34.92 -22.42 0.36
N GLU A 782 35.20 -21.37 1.14
CA GLU A 782 36.49 -20.68 1.25
C GLU A 782 37.56 -21.55 1.92
N ALA A 783 37.22 -22.27 2.99
CA ALA A 783 38.14 -23.17 3.68
C ALA A 783 38.52 -24.38 2.82
N VAL A 784 37.62 -24.86 1.96
CA VAL A 784 37.92 -25.89 0.95
C VAL A 784 38.74 -25.30 -0.19
N LEU A 785 38.37 -24.13 -0.72
CA LEU A 785 39.14 -23.40 -1.74
C LEU A 785 40.58 -23.14 -1.29
N ALA A 786 40.80 -22.71 -0.04
CA ALA A 786 42.13 -22.45 0.52
C ALA A 786 42.97 -23.73 0.72
N ARG A 787 42.34 -24.90 0.79
CA ARG A 787 43.01 -26.22 0.87
C ARG A 787 43.16 -26.89 -0.50
N SER A 788 42.37 -26.48 -1.49
CA SER A 788 42.46 -26.96 -2.86
C SER A 788 43.55 -26.22 -3.62
N GLN A 789 44.50 -26.96 -4.16
CA GLN A 789 45.43 -26.43 -5.17
C GLN A 789 44.89 -26.64 -6.60
N GLY A 790 43.86 -27.48 -6.76
CA GLY A 790 43.15 -27.72 -8.01
C GLY A 790 41.93 -26.82 -8.19
N ILE A 791 41.39 -26.82 -9.41
CA ILE A 791 40.24 -25.97 -9.76
C ILE A 791 38.95 -26.57 -9.20
N VAL A 792 38.18 -25.77 -8.47
CA VAL A 792 36.87 -26.21 -7.95
C VAL A 792 35.82 -26.22 -9.07
N GLN A 793 35.12 -27.33 -9.22
CA GLN A 793 34.11 -27.59 -10.25
C GLN A 793 32.77 -27.93 -9.60
N PRO A 794 31.89 -26.95 -9.37
CA PRO A 794 30.59 -27.20 -8.77
C PRO A 794 29.63 -27.91 -9.75
N VAL A 795 28.89 -28.89 -9.25
CA VAL A 795 27.80 -29.54 -9.99
C VAL A 795 26.61 -28.58 -10.09
N VAL A 796 26.45 -27.96 -11.27
CA VAL A 796 25.48 -26.87 -11.50
C VAL A 796 24.05 -27.42 -11.55
N LEU A 797 23.20 -26.97 -10.62
CA LEU A 797 21.77 -27.30 -10.58
C LEU A 797 21.04 -26.71 -11.79
N SER A 798 20.91 -27.51 -12.84
CA SER A 798 20.44 -27.06 -14.15
C SER A 798 19.80 -28.20 -14.94
N PRO A 799 19.05 -27.90 -16.03
CA PRO A 799 18.44 -28.94 -16.87
C PRO A 799 19.48 -29.85 -17.55
N ALA A 800 20.76 -29.48 -17.58
CA ALA A 800 21.82 -30.33 -18.13
C ALA A 800 21.94 -31.67 -17.38
N LEU A 801 21.65 -31.71 -16.07
CA LEU A 801 21.65 -32.94 -15.27
C LEU A 801 20.57 -33.95 -15.71
N LEU A 802 19.53 -33.51 -16.44
CA LEU A 802 18.54 -34.42 -17.04
C LEU A 802 19.14 -35.26 -18.17
N VAL A 803 20.22 -34.80 -18.81
CA VAL A 803 20.89 -35.53 -19.90
C VAL A 803 21.55 -36.80 -19.38
N GLY A 804 22.22 -36.72 -18.21
CA GLY A 804 22.77 -37.89 -17.52
C GLY A 804 21.72 -38.94 -17.12
N LEU A 805 20.46 -38.52 -16.99
CA LEU A 805 19.31 -39.37 -16.67
C LEU A 805 18.52 -39.90 -17.88
N ASP A 806 18.96 -39.61 -19.11
CA ASP A 806 18.42 -40.29 -20.30
C ASP A 806 18.68 -41.80 -20.20
N GLN A 807 17.64 -42.60 -20.40
CA GLN A 807 17.70 -44.05 -20.18
C GLN A 807 18.76 -44.73 -21.05
N ARG A 808 18.97 -44.27 -22.29
CA ARG A 808 19.96 -44.86 -23.21
C ARG A 808 21.38 -44.41 -22.88
N ARG A 809 21.58 -43.12 -22.56
CA ARG A 809 22.89 -42.59 -22.10
C ARG A 809 23.31 -43.27 -20.81
N HIS A 810 22.46 -43.26 -19.78
CA HIS A 810 22.70 -43.91 -18.49
C HIS A 810 23.03 -45.39 -18.65
N SER A 811 22.21 -46.14 -19.39
CA SER A 811 22.45 -47.58 -19.60
C SER A 811 23.79 -47.85 -20.29
N ARG A 812 24.15 -47.05 -21.31
CA ARG A 812 25.45 -47.18 -22.00
C ARG A 812 26.62 -46.81 -21.10
N PHE A 813 26.49 -45.75 -20.30
CA PHE A 813 27.53 -45.29 -19.38
C PHE A 813 27.83 -46.36 -18.33
N VAL A 814 26.79 -46.87 -17.66
CA VAL A 814 26.92 -47.94 -16.65
C VAL A 814 27.43 -49.25 -17.27
N GLN A 815 26.97 -49.63 -18.47
CA GLN A 815 27.50 -50.82 -19.16
C GLN A 815 28.97 -50.68 -19.55
N ASN A 816 29.42 -49.50 -19.97
CA ASN A 816 30.83 -49.25 -20.28
C ASN A 816 31.69 -49.27 -19.01
N TRP A 817 31.19 -48.72 -17.90
CA TRP A 817 31.82 -48.82 -16.59
C TRP A 817 31.98 -50.27 -16.14
N ILE A 818 30.89 -51.05 -16.10
CA ILE A 818 30.93 -52.47 -15.71
C ILE A 818 31.95 -53.25 -16.56
N ARG A 819 31.97 -53.02 -17.87
CA ARG A 819 32.96 -53.64 -18.77
C ARG A 819 34.40 -53.34 -18.38
N LEU A 820 34.71 -52.07 -18.09
CA LEU A 820 36.07 -51.62 -17.81
C LEU A 820 36.52 -51.91 -16.37
N VAL A 821 35.58 -51.93 -15.43
CA VAL A 821 35.85 -51.98 -13.98
C VAL A 821 35.62 -53.38 -13.38
N THR A 822 34.66 -54.14 -13.91
CA THR A 822 34.25 -55.45 -13.37
C THR A 822 34.64 -56.60 -14.31
N ASP A 823 34.42 -56.46 -15.62
CA ASP A 823 34.69 -57.55 -16.58
C ASP A 823 36.16 -57.63 -17.02
N THR A 824 36.96 -56.59 -16.76
CA THR A 824 38.40 -56.57 -17.10
C THR A 824 39.17 -57.56 -16.21
N PRO A 825 39.83 -58.59 -16.78
CA PRO A 825 40.63 -59.51 -15.98
C PRO A 825 41.84 -58.79 -15.38
N ALA A 826 41.91 -58.75 -14.05
CA ALA A 826 42.99 -58.10 -13.32
C ALA A 826 44.35 -58.73 -13.67
N ARG A 827 45.32 -57.89 -14.08
CA ARG A 827 46.65 -58.30 -14.57
C ARG A 827 47.34 -59.26 -13.59
N PRO A 828 48.00 -60.32 -14.08
CA PRO A 828 48.68 -61.31 -13.23
C PRO A 828 49.82 -60.68 -12.41
#